data_AF-S7ZYL4-F1
#
_entry.id   AF-S7ZYL4-F1
#
_cell.length_a   1.000
_cell.length_b   1.000
_cell.length_c   1.000
_cell.angle_alpha   90.00
_cell.angle_beta   90.00
_cell.angle_gamma   90.00
#
_symmetry.space_group_name_H-M   'P 1'
#
loop_
_entity.id
_entity.type
_entity.pdbx_description
1 polymer ?
#
loop_
_entity_poly.entity_id
_entity_poly.type
_entity_poly.pdbx_seq_one_letter_code
_entity_poly.pdbx_strand_id
1 'polypeptide(L)'
;MADGTTPLEKARIDNISMDSKKNQFVISEHDDVAVGTVVELATSKDGYVDPEQAGLTADTTIETNLQLITKALDVSDDPTESPYTFRAFVVGLGIATFGAVIAEIFYFKPQTVTVNTIFLQIIAYVIGEVMALIPRWGRVGKFLNPGPWNQKEHVFATIMGSSAAVCALATEQLAVQALYYDQTPNPASAIFLLLSSQCLGYGFVGSMRKLFVYPTKMLWPTILPNASLFQTLHLNKAIAKKRLKVFWLVCGFIILWEMIPEYIFPLTAGISIFCLANQHSPVFTHLFGGSNGNEGLGLLSWCMDWQYVGTSSLVLPVNTLVNQLIGYIGCIILTIVAYYANVWNAKSFPFLAQALFSADGTLYNQTEILGANNEVDPEKLEAYGLPWFSTSNALSLLVFNIGVTAGIMHIICWNWNDIKDMFLWATPAGLKGIVTKLRSKDGLKFWKGSRSTEEFPGTEGDPHFAAMRAYKEAPTWWYTLILVIALILGVVCTYQQQTGLPWWGFLFSCFLSFVLLIFYAPIYGITGFYYQPVTAVQMIGGYMIPGKPVANMMFTLYGSNSMVQALSMLGDLKLSQYSKLPPQATFIAQVLGTCIGAIINWVMMNTIVKNQREILLSVQGSNIWSGQNIQSYNAQAIAWGGTSSKIFGRGGTYEMVPIGLALGIFVPLPFWVGHRYFPKLRLDYINTFIICTWLGWLSVGINSSLLPYFVFGFFAQFYLRRYRAVLFAKYNLIVTAAIGGGVQIIVFILTFAVFGGSGKSHDFPKWWGNNLDGNVDRCFRIETD
;
A
#
# COMPACT_ATOMS: atom_id res chain seq x y z
N MET A 1 17.50 -3.98 31.61
CA MET A 1 17.57 -5.03 32.64
C MET A 1 17.31 -4.40 33.99
N ALA A 2 16.16 -4.73 34.57
CA ALA A 2 15.80 -4.71 35.99
C ALA A 2 14.42 -5.36 35.98
N ASP A 3 14.38 -6.61 36.43
CA ASP A 3 13.20 -7.49 36.43
C ASP A 3 12.22 -6.99 37.50
N GLY A 4 11.02 -6.60 37.07
CA GLY A 4 10.00 -5.94 37.89
C GLY A 4 8.83 -6.85 38.22
N THR A 5 9.07 -8.16 38.34
CA THR A 5 8.02 -9.11 38.70
C THR A 5 7.91 -9.25 40.22
N THR A 6 6.71 -9.05 40.75
CA THR A 6 6.44 -9.15 42.20
C THR A 6 6.18 -10.61 42.61
N PRO A 7 6.39 -11.00 43.88
CA PRO A 7 6.23 -12.39 44.34
C PRO A 7 4.83 -13.00 44.12
N LEU A 8 3.81 -12.17 43.88
CA LEU A 8 2.44 -12.58 43.54
C LEU A 8 2.31 -13.16 42.11
N GLU A 9 3.19 -12.82 41.18
CA GLU A 9 3.18 -13.36 39.81
C GLU A 9 3.74 -14.79 39.73
N LYS A 10 4.64 -15.16 40.66
CA LYS A 10 5.17 -16.53 40.74
C LYS A 10 4.17 -17.55 41.27
N ALA A 11 3.16 -17.13 42.04
CA ALA A 11 2.16 -18.03 42.60
C ALA A 11 1.01 -18.37 41.64
N ARG A 12 0.95 -17.75 40.45
CA ARG A 12 -0.18 -17.87 39.50
C ARG A 12 -0.03 -18.98 38.45
N ILE A 13 1.07 -19.74 38.47
CA ILE A 13 1.51 -20.59 37.34
C ILE A 13 1.25 -22.10 37.56
N ASP A 14 0.97 -22.56 38.79
CA ASP A 14 1.01 -24.01 39.08
C ASP A 14 -0.31 -24.80 38.97
N ASN A 15 -1.46 -24.16 38.68
CA ASN A 15 -2.77 -24.83 38.79
C ASN A 15 -3.60 -24.91 37.49
N ILE A 16 -2.99 -25.31 36.37
CA ILE A 16 -3.74 -25.67 35.15
C ILE A 16 -3.46 -27.15 34.84
N SER A 17 -4.48 -28.01 35.00
CA SER A 17 -4.42 -29.42 34.59
C SER A 17 -5.49 -29.72 33.53
N MET A 18 -5.14 -30.57 32.57
CA MET A 18 -5.96 -30.90 31.39
C MET A 18 -6.60 -32.29 31.57
N ASP A 19 -7.94 -32.35 31.59
CA ASP A 19 -8.65 -33.63 31.60
C ASP A 19 -8.78 -34.19 30.18
N SER A 20 -8.00 -35.25 29.91
CA SER A 20 -7.79 -35.83 28.56
C SER A 20 -9.05 -36.46 27.95
N LYS A 21 -10.13 -36.65 28.71
CA LYS A 21 -11.38 -37.23 28.20
C LYS A 21 -12.43 -36.21 27.73
N LYS A 22 -12.29 -34.93 28.09
CA LYS A 22 -13.32 -33.90 27.82
C LYS A 22 -12.83 -32.65 27.10
N ASN A 23 -11.52 -32.48 26.88
CA ASN A 23 -10.96 -31.27 26.24
C ASN A 23 -11.46 -29.95 26.89
N GLN A 24 -11.52 -29.91 28.22
CA GLN A 24 -11.84 -28.70 28.99
C GLN A 24 -10.79 -28.47 30.09
N PHE A 25 -10.46 -27.20 30.33
CA PHE A 25 -9.60 -26.76 31.43
C PHE A 25 -10.45 -26.50 32.67
N VAL A 26 -10.02 -27.02 33.83
CA VAL A 26 -10.67 -26.77 35.13
C VAL A 26 -9.72 -25.97 36.00
N ILE A 27 -10.17 -24.82 36.50
CA ILE A 27 -9.45 -23.96 37.45
C ILE A 27 -10.27 -23.95 38.74
N SER A 28 -9.66 -24.26 39.90
CA SER A 28 -10.32 -24.21 41.21
C SER A 28 -10.44 -22.76 41.71
N GLU A 29 -11.64 -22.37 42.12
CA GLU A 29 -12.01 -21.02 42.55
C GLU A 29 -11.39 -20.60 43.89
N HIS A 30 -10.89 -19.35 43.96
CA HIS A 30 -11.17 -18.45 45.09
C HIS A 30 -11.00 -16.97 44.67
N ASP A 31 -12.13 -16.26 44.77
CA ASP A 31 -12.48 -14.85 44.94
C ASP A 31 -11.67 -13.68 44.31
N ASP A 32 -12.47 -12.86 43.61
CA ASP A 32 -12.39 -11.42 43.32
C ASP A 32 -11.26 -10.86 42.45
N VAL A 33 -11.52 -10.82 41.13
CA VAL A 33 -11.48 -9.62 40.26
C VAL A 33 -11.85 -10.02 38.81
N ALA A 34 -12.72 -9.22 38.19
CA ALA A 34 -13.32 -9.26 36.85
C ALA A 34 -12.51 -9.87 35.68
N VAL A 35 -12.33 -11.20 35.67
CA VAL A 35 -11.91 -11.99 34.50
C VAL A 35 -13.02 -12.94 34.04
N GLY A 36 -14.00 -13.24 34.90
CA GLY A 36 -15.10 -14.19 34.62
C GLY A 36 -16.08 -13.77 33.52
N THR A 37 -16.30 -12.46 33.32
CA THR A 37 -17.33 -12.01 32.37
C THR A 37 -16.92 -12.21 30.90
N VAL A 38 -15.62 -12.26 30.59
CA VAL A 38 -15.12 -12.40 29.20
C VAL A 38 -15.19 -13.86 28.74
N VAL A 39 -15.13 -14.83 29.66
CA VAL A 39 -15.15 -16.27 29.33
C VAL A 39 -16.59 -16.79 29.21
N GLU A 40 -17.55 -16.28 29.98
CA GLU A 40 -18.97 -16.66 29.85
C GLU A 40 -19.66 -16.08 28.60
N LEU A 41 -19.18 -14.95 28.06
CA LEU A 41 -19.68 -14.36 26.80
C LEU A 41 -19.41 -15.23 25.56
N ALA A 42 -18.62 -16.31 25.68
CA ALA A 42 -18.31 -17.26 24.61
C ALA A 42 -19.31 -18.43 24.49
N THR A 43 -20.39 -18.46 25.28
CA THR A 43 -21.35 -19.60 25.33
C THR A 43 -22.70 -19.33 24.66
N SER A 44 -22.73 -18.57 23.56
CA SER A 44 -23.80 -18.74 22.57
C SER A 44 -23.28 -19.65 21.45
N LYS A 45 -24.11 -20.59 20.97
CA LYS A 45 -23.72 -21.63 19.99
C LYS A 45 -23.07 -21.09 18.69
N ASP A 46 -23.12 -19.78 18.44
CA ASP A 46 -22.63 -19.13 17.21
C ASP A 46 -21.66 -17.95 17.43
N GLY A 47 -21.07 -17.76 18.63
CA GLY A 47 -19.88 -16.91 18.88
C GLY A 47 -19.95 -15.37 18.67
N TYR A 48 -20.88 -14.84 17.87
CA TYR A 48 -21.02 -13.38 17.62
C TYR A 48 -21.93 -12.72 18.67
N VAL A 49 -21.37 -11.77 19.43
CA VAL A 49 -22.10 -10.91 20.36
C VAL A 49 -22.40 -9.57 19.69
N ASP A 50 -23.68 -9.22 19.52
CA ASP A 50 -24.08 -7.88 19.06
C ASP A 50 -23.58 -6.85 20.08
N PRO A 51 -22.89 -5.78 19.66
CA PRO A 51 -22.52 -4.70 20.57
C PRO A 51 -23.73 -4.19 21.39
N GLU A 52 -24.92 -4.09 20.82
CA GLU A 52 -26.12 -3.69 21.59
C GLU A 52 -26.65 -4.78 22.55
N GLN A 53 -26.57 -6.07 22.19
CA GLN A 53 -27.09 -7.17 23.02
C GLN A 53 -26.09 -7.65 24.08
N ALA A 54 -24.81 -7.31 23.96
CA ALA A 54 -23.76 -7.58 24.95
C ALA A 54 -23.91 -6.81 26.27
N GLY A 55 -24.95 -5.97 26.41
CA GLY A 55 -25.07 -5.06 27.55
C GLY A 55 -24.07 -3.90 27.50
N LEU A 56 -23.68 -3.42 26.31
CA LEU A 56 -22.91 -2.19 26.18
C LEU A 56 -23.80 -1.00 26.56
N THR A 57 -23.75 -0.62 27.83
CA THR A 57 -24.09 0.74 28.25
C THR A 57 -23.16 1.74 27.56
N ALA A 58 -23.57 3.01 27.51
CA ALA A 58 -22.99 4.09 26.72
C ALA A 58 -21.49 4.43 26.98
N ASP A 59 -20.75 3.63 27.75
CA ASP A 59 -19.53 4.05 28.43
C ASP A 59 -18.28 3.16 28.20
N THR A 60 -18.24 2.28 27.19
CA THR A 60 -16.98 1.59 26.84
C THR A 60 -16.28 2.27 25.67
N THR A 61 -15.19 2.97 25.94
CA THR A 61 -14.28 3.50 24.92
C THR A 61 -13.58 2.34 24.16
N ILE A 62 -13.21 2.57 22.89
CA ILE A 62 -12.36 1.65 22.10
C ILE A 62 -10.94 2.21 22.10
N GLU A 63 -10.21 1.93 23.17
CA GLU A 63 -8.87 2.48 23.40
C GLU A 63 -7.79 1.55 22.88
N THR A 64 -7.96 0.23 22.99
CA THR A 64 -6.95 -0.75 22.56
C THR A 64 -7.28 -1.39 21.20
N ASN A 65 -6.22 -1.78 20.48
CA ASN A 65 -6.35 -2.49 19.20
C ASN A 65 -7.07 -3.83 19.34
N LEU A 66 -6.84 -4.54 20.46
CA LEU A 66 -7.55 -5.80 20.76
C LEU A 66 -9.05 -5.57 20.91
N GLN A 67 -9.46 -4.56 21.67
CA GLN A 67 -10.87 -4.19 21.82
C GLN A 67 -11.51 -3.82 20.48
N LEU A 68 -10.78 -3.11 19.60
CA LEU A 68 -11.28 -2.78 18.28
C LEU A 68 -11.55 -4.04 17.45
N ILE A 69 -10.59 -4.96 17.40
CA ILE A 69 -10.71 -6.20 16.62
C ILE A 69 -11.85 -7.05 17.16
N THR A 70 -11.87 -7.35 18.46
CA THR A 70 -12.88 -8.22 19.09
C THR A 70 -14.29 -7.64 19.03
N LYS A 71 -14.46 -6.31 19.04
CA LYS A 71 -15.78 -5.67 18.92
C LYS A 71 -16.24 -5.50 17.48
N ALA A 72 -15.31 -5.32 16.53
CA ALA A 72 -15.65 -5.05 15.13
C ALA A 72 -15.82 -6.33 14.31
N LEU A 73 -15.04 -7.36 14.62
CA LEU A 73 -14.98 -8.60 13.85
C LEU A 73 -15.50 -9.78 14.66
N ASP A 74 -16.24 -10.65 13.99
CA ASP A 74 -16.70 -11.91 14.56
C ASP A 74 -15.57 -12.92 14.73
N VAL A 75 -15.67 -13.80 15.73
CA VAL A 75 -14.67 -14.83 16.07
C VAL A 75 -15.08 -16.22 15.54
N SER A 76 -16.35 -16.44 15.20
CA SER A 76 -16.83 -17.77 14.78
C SER A 76 -16.13 -18.28 13.51
N ASP A 77 -15.92 -19.60 13.46
CA ASP A 77 -15.28 -20.31 12.35
C ASP A 77 -15.73 -21.78 12.33
N ASP A 78 -15.92 -22.34 11.13
CA ASP A 78 -16.18 -23.76 10.91
C ASP A 78 -14.97 -24.39 10.16
N PRO A 79 -14.09 -25.13 10.88
CA PRO A 79 -12.91 -25.76 10.28
C PRO A 79 -13.18 -26.81 9.21
N THR A 80 -14.42 -27.31 9.09
CA THR A 80 -14.77 -28.37 8.11
C THR A 80 -14.94 -27.83 6.70
N GLU A 81 -15.15 -26.52 6.56
CA GLU A 81 -15.37 -25.89 5.28
C GLU A 81 -14.06 -25.73 4.49
N SER A 82 -14.04 -26.23 3.26
CA SER A 82 -12.88 -26.19 2.38
C SER A 82 -12.85 -24.91 1.53
N PRO A 83 -11.70 -24.20 1.44
CA PRO A 83 -11.50 -23.12 0.48
C PRO A 83 -11.21 -23.62 -0.94
N TYR A 84 -10.81 -24.89 -1.10
CA TYR A 84 -10.38 -25.45 -2.39
C TYR A 84 -11.56 -26.03 -3.14
N THR A 85 -12.23 -25.20 -3.93
CA THR A 85 -13.35 -25.63 -4.79
C THR A 85 -13.14 -25.15 -6.22
N PHE A 86 -13.70 -25.88 -7.18
CA PHE A 86 -13.64 -25.50 -8.59
C PHE A 86 -14.12 -24.06 -8.82
N ARG A 87 -15.25 -23.70 -8.20
CA ARG A 87 -15.81 -22.35 -8.22
C ARG A 87 -14.83 -21.30 -7.67
N ALA A 88 -14.20 -21.56 -6.52
CA ALA A 88 -13.24 -20.63 -5.93
C ALA A 88 -12.06 -20.33 -6.87
N PHE A 89 -11.54 -21.35 -7.58
CA PHE A 89 -10.49 -21.16 -8.59
C PHE A 89 -11.00 -20.42 -9.82
N VAL A 90 -12.14 -20.80 -10.40
CA VAL A 90 -12.67 -20.14 -11.61
C VAL A 90 -12.98 -18.66 -11.35
N VAL A 91 -13.67 -18.36 -10.23
CA VAL A 91 -13.97 -16.98 -9.84
C VAL A 91 -12.69 -16.23 -9.52
N GLY A 92 -11.76 -16.83 -8.77
CA GLY A 92 -10.49 -16.21 -8.40
C GLY A 92 -9.63 -15.86 -9.63
N LEU A 93 -9.43 -16.79 -10.56
CA LEU A 93 -8.61 -16.56 -11.76
C LEU A 93 -9.30 -15.57 -12.73
N GLY A 94 -10.63 -15.61 -12.83
CA GLY A 94 -11.41 -14.67 -13.63
C GLY A 94 -11.28 -13.23 -13.10
N ILE A 95 -11.42 -13.06 -11.78
CA ILE A 95 -11.29 -11.75 -11.14
C ILE A 95 -9.83 -11.29 -11.11
N ALA A 96 -8.86 -12.20 -10.98
CA ALA A 96 -7.45 -11.87 -11.14
C ALA A 96 -7.13 -11.33 -12.53
N THR A 97 -7.65 -11.97 -13.58
CA THR A 97 -7.50 -11.50 -14.96
C THR A 97 -8.13 -10.13 -15.14
N PHE A 98 -9.37 -9.96 -14.67
CA PHE A 98 -10.10 -8.70 -14.74
C PHE A 98 -9.39 -7.57 -13.97
N GLY A 99 -8.97 -7.84 -12.74
CA GLY A 99 -8.27 -6.89 -11.88
C GLY A 99 -6.93 -6.46 -12.48
N ALA A 100 -6.16 -7.39 -13.05
CA ALA A 100 -4.90 -7.09 -13.74
C ALA A 100 -5.10 -6.17 -14.96
N VAL A 101 -6.08 -6.48 -15.83
CA VAL A 101 -6.37 -5.63 -17.01
C VAL A 101 -6.71 -4.20 -16.58
N ILE A 102 -7.57 -4.05 -15.57
CA ILE A 102 -8.01 -2.74 -15.11
C ILE A 102 -6.87 -1.98 -14.44
N ALA A 103 -6.09 -2.65 -13.59
CA ALA A 103 -4.97 -2.04 -12.89
C ALA A 103 -3.95 -1.46 -13.88
N GLU A 104 -3.64 -2.20 -14.95
CA GLU A 104 -2.73 -1.71 -15.99
C GLU A 104 -3.35 -0.52 -16.76
N ILE A 105 -4.64 -0.57 -17.14
CA ILE A 105 -5.29 0.56 -17.83
C ILE A 105 -5.29 1.82 -16.96
N PHE A 106 -5.62 1.69 -15.67
CA PHE A 106 -5.66 2.82 -14.73
C PHE A 106 -4.28 3.42 -14.46
N TYR A 107 -3.20 2.65 -14.66
CA TYR A 107 -1.85 3.14 -14.51
C TYR A 107 -1.46 4.19 -15.57
N PHE A 108 -1.91 3.99 -16.81
CA PHE A 108 -1.62 4.88 -17.95
C PHE A 108 -2.60 6.05 -18.07
N LYS A 109 -3.50 6.23 -17.10
CA LYS A 109 -4.39 7.39 -17.08
C LYS A 109 -3.68 8.65 -16.57
N PRO A 110 -4.16 9.85 -16.96
CA PRO A 110 -3.71 11.12 -16.37
C PRO A 110 -3.75 11.14 -14.85
N GLN A 111 -4.74 10.47 -14.26
CA GLN A 111 -4.86 10.27 -12.83
C GLN A 111 -4.87 8.78 -12.53
N THR A 112 -3.90 8.34 -11.74
CA THR A 112 -3.75 6.93 -11.39
C THR A 112 -4.84 6.51 -10.41
N VAL A 113 -5.65 5.56 -10.85
CA VAL A 113 -6.67 4.96 -9.99
C VAL A 113 -6.16 3.61 -9.52
N THR A 114 -6.17 3.38 -8.21
CA THR A 114 -5.86 2.05 -7.66
C THR A 114 -7.11 1.22 -7.63
N VAL A 115 -7.04 -0.03 -8.09
CA VAL A 115 -8.18 -0.95 -8.01
C VAL A 115 -8.47 -1.30 -6.56
N ASN A 116 -9.64 -0.92 -6.07
CA ASN A 116 -10.05 -1.24 -4.71
C ASN A 116 -10.34 -2.74 -4.53
N THR A 117 -9.73 -3.39 -3.54
CA THR A 117 -10.00 -4.80 -3.21
C THR A 117 -11.48 -5.07 -2.90
N ILE A 118 -12.19 -4.10 -2.32
CA ILE A 118 -13.60 -4.22 -1.97
C ILE A 118 -14.48 -4.35 -3.23
N PHE A 119 -14.09 -3.71 -4.33
CA PHE A 119 -14.78 -3.87 -5.61
C PHE A 119 -14.64 -5.30 -6.15
N LEU A 120 -13.43 -5.86 -6.11
CA LEU A 120 -13.18 -7.25 -6.50
C LEU A 120 -13.94 -8.23 -5.60
N GLN A 121 -14.03 -7.92 -4.30
CA GLN A 121 -14.82 -8.68 -3.33
C GLN A 121 -16.32 -8.68 -3.68
N ILE A 122 -16.92 -7.53 -4.03
CA ILE A 122 -18.34 -7.47 -4.41
C ILE A 122 -18.60 -8.29 -5.68
N ILE A 123 -17.73 -8.19 -6.68
CA ILE A 123 -17.83 -8.98 -7.92
C ILE A 123 -17.70 -10.49 -7.60
N ALA A 124 -16.73 -10.87 -6.78
CA ALA A 124 -16.52 -12.26 -6.36
C ALA A 124 -17.74 -12.83 -5.65
N TYR A 125 -18.39 -12.02 -4.81
CA TYR A 125 -19.63 -12.40 -4.15
C TYR A 125 -20.76 -12.66 -5.15
N VAL A 126 -21.03 -11.72 -6.05
CA VAL A 126 -22.12 -11.83 -7.04
C VAL A 126 -21.91 -13.04 -7.96
N ILE A 127 -20.70 -13.21 -8.52
CA ILE A 127 -20.40 -14.34 -9.40
C ILE A 127 -20.45 -15.66 -8.61
N GLY A 128 -19.94 -15.68 -7.37
CA GLY A 128 -19.97 -16.86 -6.51
C GLY A 128 -21.39 -17.34 -6.20
N GLU A 129 -22.30 -16.42 -5.87
CA GLU A 129 -23.73 -16.72 -5.65
C GLU A 129 -24.41 -17.20 -6.94
N VAL A 130 -24.13 -16.58 -8.09
CA VAL A 130 -24.66 -17.05 -9.38
C VAL A 130 -24.17 -18.48 -9.69
N MET A 131 -22.89 -18.78 -9.44
CA MET A 131 -22.36 -20.14 -9.61
C MET A 131 -22.92 -21.13 -8.58
N ALA A 132 -23.43 -20.67 -7.44
CA ALA A 132 -24.14 -21.52 -6.49
C ALA A 132 -25.51 -22.00 -6.99
N LEU A 133 -26.07 -21.36 -8.04
CA LEU A 133 -27.31 -21.78 -8.72
C LEU A 133 -27.11 -22.98 -9.67
N ILE A 134 -25.87 -23.37 -9.96
CA ILE A 134 -25.57 -24.51 -10.85
C ILE A 134 -26.16 -25.80 -10.24
N PRO A 135 -26.97 -26.58 -11.00
CA PRO A 135 -27.60 -27.80 -10.48
C PRO A 135 -26.57 -28.82 -9.97
N ARG A 136 -26.81 -29.38 -8.77
CA ARG A 136 -25.92 -30.36 -8.13
C ARG A 136 -26.13 -31.80 -8.60
N TRP A 137 -26.61 -31.99 -9.83
CA TRP A 137 -26.96 -33.31 -10.35
C TRP A 137 -25.72 -34.08 -10.83
N GLY A 138 -25.64 -35.36 -10.46
CA GLY A 138 -24.53 -36.24 -10.82
C GLY A 138 -23.19 -35.88 -10.15
N ARG A 139 -22.12 -36.56 -10.56
CA ARG A 139 -20.75 -36.34 -10.03
C ARG A 139 -20.18 -34.99 -10.49
N VAL A 140 -20.51 -34.56 -11.72
CA VAL A 140 -20.05 -33.29 -12.30
C VAL A 140 -20.72 -32.10 -11.61
N GLY A 141 -22.05 -32.14 -11.40
CA GLY A 141 -22.76 -31.06 -10.70
C GLY A 141 -22.27 -30.87 -9.26
N LYS A 142 -21.95 -31.95 -8.55
CA LYS A 142 -21.34 -31.88 -7.20
C LYS A 142 -19.90 -31.35 -7.20
N PHE A 143 -19.14 -31.56 -8.28
CA PHE A 143 -17.79 -31.00 -8.42
C PHE A 143 -17.82 -29.51 -8.74
N LEU A 144 -18.71 -29.08 -9.64
CA LEU A 144 -18.89 -27.67 -10.02
C LEU A 144 -19.51 -26.85 -8.88
N ASN A 145 -20.47 -27.44 -8.16
CA ASN A 145 -21.17 -26.83 -7.04
C ASN A 145 -21.17 -27.77 -5.82
N PRO A 146 -20.14 -27.70 -4.96
CA PRO A 146 -20.02 -28.57 -3.80
C PRO A 146 -21.01 -28.21 -2.67
N GLY A 147 -21.43 -26.94 -2.60
CA GLY A 147 -22.21 -26.41 -1.49
C GLY A 147 -22.61 -24.95 -1.69
N PRO A 148 -23.35 -24.35 -0.73
CA PRO A 148 -23.58 -22.91 -0.70
C PRO A 148 -22.26 -22.14 -0.82
N TRP A 149 -22.30 -20.93 -1.38
CA TRP A 149 -21.09 -20.11 -1.48
C TRP A 149 -20.61 -19.74 -0.08
N ASN A 150 -19.40 -20.17 0.27
CA ASN A 150 -18.87 -19.96 1.60
C ASN A 150 -17.91 -18.76 1.66
N GLN A 151 -17.82 -18.13 2.83
CA GLN A 151 -16.85 -17.08 3.16
C GLN A 151 -15.41 -17.49 2.81
N LYS A 152 -14.97 -18.73 3.08
CA LYS A 152 -13.59 -19.15 2.77
C LYS A 152 -13.31 -19.21 1.27
N GLU A 153 -14.24 -19.71 0.47
CA GLU A 153 -14.12 -19.71 -1.00
C GLU A 153 -14.07 -18.27 -1.52
N HIS A 154 -14.88 -17.39 -0.93
CA HIS A 154 -14.95 -15.99 -1.29
C HIS A 154 -13.66 -15.22 -0.97
N VAL A 155 -13.10 -15.41 0.24
CA VAL A 155 -11.82 -14.82 0.66
C VAL A 155 -10.69 -15.34 -0.23
N PHE A 156 -10.65 -16.65 -0.52
CA PHE A 156 -9.66 -17.24 -1.42
C PHE A 156 -9.68 -16.63 -2.82
N ALA A 157 -10.88 -16.50 -3.43
CA ALA A 157 -11.03 -15.88 -4.74
C ALA A 157 -10.66 -14.39 -4.74
N THR A 158 -11.00 -13.66 -3.68
CA THR A 158 -10.68 -12.23 -3.56
C THR A 158 -9.18 -11.98 -3.40
N ILE A 159 -8.48 -12.77 -2.58
CA ILE A 159 -7.02 -12.66 -2.42
C ILE A 159 -6.29 -12.95 -3.74
N MET A 160 -6.78 -13.94 -4.49
CA MET A 160 -6.26 -14.23 -5.83
C MET A 160 -6.46 -13.04 -6.77
N GLY A 161 -7.62 -12.38 -6.70
CA GLY A 161 -7.93 -11.16 -7.44
C GLY A 161 -7.06 -9.96 -7.05
N SER A 162 -6.96 -9.66 -5.76
CA SER A 162 -6.21 -8.51 -5.24
C SER A 162 -4.71 -8.63 -5.54
N SER A 163 -4.16 -9.84 -5.48
CA SER A 163 -2.75 -10.10 -5.81
C SER A 163 -2.42 -9.80 -7.27
N ALA A 164 -3.41 -9.90 -8.17
CA ALA A 164 -3.24 -9.58 -9.59
C ALA A 164 -3.57 -8.11 -9.92
N ALA A 165 -4.40 -7.46 -9.10
CA ALA A 165 -4.92 -6.12 -9.33
C ALA A 165 -3.98 -4.98 -8.90
N VAL A 166 -2.69 -5.27 -8.76
CA VAL A 166 -1.63 -4.28 -8.57
C VAL A 166 -0.84 -4.19 -9.86
N CYS A 167 -0.75 -2.99 -10.44
CA CYS A 167 0.11 -2.75 -11.59
C CYS A 167 1.53 -3.18 -11.21
N ALA A 168 2.09 -4.10 -11.99
CA ALA A 168 3.36 -4.68 -11.64
C ALA A 168 4.46 -3.67 -11.99
N LEU A 169 5.16 -3.08 -11.01
CA LEU A 169 6.17 -2.02 -11.25
C LEU A 169 7.22 -2.32 -12.33
N ALA A 170 7.47 -3.59 -12.67
CA ALA A 170 8.31 -3.93 -13.82
C ALA A 170 7.70 -3.50 -15.18
N THR A 171 6.38 -3.37 -15.31
CA THR A 171 5.71 -2.84 -16.52
C THR A 171 6.04 -1.39 -16.74
N GLU A 172 6.12 -0.57 -15.68
CA GLU A 172 6.58 0.82 -15.75
C GLU A 172 8.00 0.90 -16.34
N GLN A 173 8.92 0.08 -15.83
CA GLN A 173 10.27 0.00 -16.36
C GLN A 173 10.30 -0.43 -17.84
N LEU A 174 9.55 -1.46 -18.20
CA LEU A 174 9.47 -1.96 -19.58
C LEU A 174 8.86 -0.91 -20.52
N ALA A 175 7.86 -0.17 -20.05
CA ALA A 175 7.23 0.92 -20.81
C ALA A 175 8.22 2.07 -21.04
N VAL A 176 8.99 2.46 -20.02
CA VAL A 176 10.06 3.46 -20.18
C VAL A 176 11.13 2.97 -21.16
N GLN A 177 11.59 1.72 -21.06
CA GLN A 177 12.56 1.15 -22.00
C GLN A 177 12.06 1.20 -23.46
N ALA A 178 10.78 0.89 -23.67
CA ALA A 178 10.16 0.92 -24.99
C ALA A 178 9.92 2.34 -25.54
N LEU A 179 9.57 3.30 -24.68
CA LEU A 179 9.23 4.67 -25.09
C LEU A 179 10.46 5.56 -25.28
N TYR A 180 11.42 5.47 -24.37
CA TYR A 180 12.52 6.43 -24.20
C TYR A 180 13.90 5.90 -24.56
N TYR A 181 14.07 4.58 -24.62
CA TYR A 181 15.37 3.93 -24.87
C TYR A 181 15.36 3.05 -26.14
N ASP A 182 14.23 3.01 -26.87
CA ASP A 182 13.99 2.17 -28.05
C ASP A 182 14.41 0.69 -27.87
N GLN A 183 14.32 0.20 -26.64
CA GLN A 183 14.61 -1.19 -26.29
C GLN A 183 13.31 -1.92 -25.99
N THR A 184 12.98 -2.92 -26.79
CA THR A 184 11.85 -3.82 -26.54
C THR A 184 12.37 -5.21 -26.16
N PRO A 185 12.37 -5.57 -24.86
CA PRO A 185 12.78 -6.89 -24.42
C PRO A 185 11.92 -8.00 -25.03
N ASN A 186 12.50 -9.20 -25.16
CA ASN A 186 11.77 -10.40 -25.58
C ASN A 186 10.55 -10.61 -24.66
N PRO A 187 9.34 -10.87 -25.21
CA PRO A 187 8.14 -11.19 -24.43
C PRO A 187 8.36 -12.16 -23.26
N ALA A 188 9.10 -13.24 -23.50
CA ALA A 188 9.36 -14.24 -22.46
C ALA A 188 10.22 -13.68 -21.32
N SER A 189 11.26 -12.90 -21.64
CA SER A 189 12.13 -12.31 -20.62
C SER A 189 11.41 -11.21 -19.84
N ALA A 190 10.51 -10.47 -20.47
CA ALA A 190 9.66 -9.49 -19.80
C ALA A 190 8.70 -10.15 -18.80
N ILE A 191 8.04 -11.25 -19.17
CA ILE A 191 7.17 -12.01 -18.25
C ILE A 191 7.98 -12.62 -17.11
N PHE A 192 9.15 -13.19 -17.36
CA PHE A 192 10.01 -13.72 -16.29
C PHE A 192 10.54 -12.64 -15.36
N LEU A 193 10.82 -11.43 -15.86
CA LEU A 193 11.18 -10.27 -15.05
C LEU A 193 10.02 -9.87 -14.12
N LEU A 194 8.80 -9.82 -14.65
CA LEU A 194 7.59 -9.57 -13.87
C LEU A 194 7.42 -10.62 -12.77
N LEU A 195 7.44 -11.91 -13.13
CA LEU A 195 7.31 -13.00 -12.17
C LEU A 195 8.40 -12.98 -11.10
N SER A 196 9.66 -12.72 -11.48
CA SER A 196 10.78 -12.63 -10.55
C SER A 196 10.60 -11.49 -9.55
N SER A 197 10.38 -10.27 -10.05
CA SER A 197 10.27 -9.07 -9.21
C SER A 197 9.08 -9.15 -8.23
N GLN A 198 7.98 -9.77 -8.65
CA GLN A 198 6.78 -9.94 -7.84
C GLN A 198 6.95 -11.03 -6.77
N CYS A 199 7.43 -12.21 -7.17
CA CYS A 199 7.60 -13.35 -6.28
C CYS A 199 8.75 -13.19 -5.27
N LEU A 200 9.74 -12.31 -5.54
CA LEU A 200 10.86 -12.09 -4.63
C LEU A 200 10.40 -11.63 -3.24
N GLY A 201 9.42 -10.71 -3.20
CA GLY A 201 8.85 -10.21 -1.95
C GLY A 201 8.17 -11.31 -1.13
N TYR A 202 7.51 -12.26 -1.80
CA TYR A 202 6.88 -13.39 -1.12
C TYR A 202 7.92 -14.26 -0.43
N GLY A 203 9.07 -14.46 -1.06
CA GLY A 203 10.20 -15.14 -0.44
C GLY A 203 10.62 -14.57 0.92
N PHE A 204 10.62 -13.24 1.07
CA PHE A 204 10.98 -12.57 2.32
C PHE A 204 9.99 -12.84 3.45
N VAL A 205 8.68 -12.87 3.14
CA VAL A 205 7.60 -13.07 4.11
C VAL A 205 7.71 -14.38 4.88
N GLY A 206 8.28 -15.44 4.27
CA GLY A 206 8.48 -16.73 4.93
C GLY A 206 9.25 -16.63 6.25
N SER A 207 10.19 -15.68 6.34
CA SER A 207 10.99 -15.42 7.54
C SER A 207 10.34 -14.41 8.51
N MET A 208 9.41 -13.57 8.03
CA MET A 208 8.90 -12.41 8.76
C MET A 208 7.44 -12.54 9.24
N ARG A 209 6.66 -13.46 8.68
CA ARG A 209 5.22 -13.60 8.96
C ARG A 209 4.89 -13.74 10.45
N LYS A 210 5.74 -14.45 11.21
CA LYS A 210 5.52 -14.71 12.65
C LYS A 210 5.54 -13.43 13.48
N LEU A 211 6.25 -12.40 13.01
CA LEU A 211 6.48 -11.15 13.73
C LEU A 211 5.53 -10.02 13.31
N PHE A 212 5.11 -10.01 12.03
CA PHE A 212 4.31 -8.92 11.51
C PHE A 212 2.82 -9.27 11.33
N VAL A 213 2.46 -10.55 11.33
CA VAL A 213 1.07 -10.99 11.18
C VAL A 213 0.44 -11.30 12.54
N TYR A 214 1.10 -12.09 13.38
CA TYR A 214 0.49 -12.65 14.57
C TYR A 214 0.30 -11.67 15.75
N PRO A 215 1.26 -10.79 16.10
CA PRO A 215 1.13 -9.94 17.27
C PRO A 215 -0.08 -9.00 17.20
N THR A 216 -0.78 -8.82 18.32
CA THR A 216 -1.98 -7.97 18.44
C THR A 216 -1.67 -6.48 18.21
N LYS A 217 -0.41 -6.06 18.42
CA LYS A 217 0.06 -4.70 18.13
C LYS A 217 -0.05 -4.36 16.63
N MET A 218 0.08 -5.37 15.75
CA MET A 218 -0.01 -5.23 14.30
C MET A 218 -1.47 -5.34 13.87
N LEU A 219 -2.16 -4.20 13.84
CA LEU A 219 -3.60 -4.11 13.54
C LEU A 219 -3.89 -4.20 12.04
N TRP A 220 -3.03 -3.65 11.19
CA TRP A 220 -3.27 -3.48 9.75
C TRP A 220 -4.60 -2.77 9.45
N PRO A 221 -4.73 -1.47 9.80
CA PRO A 221 -6.01 -0.76 9.75
C PRO A 221 -6.72 -0.84 8.40
N THR A 222 -5.97 -0.70 7.30
CA THR A 222 -6.49 -0.67 5.91
C THR A 222 -7.20 -1.97 5.48
N ILE A 223 -7.01 -3.06 6.22
CA ILE A 223 -7.55 -4.40 5.91
C ILE A 223 -8.87 -4.66 6.63
N LEU A 224 -9.15 -3.93 7.72
CA LEU A 224 -10.36 -4.11 8.53
C LEU A 224 -11.67 -3.95 7.76
N PRO A 225 -11.84 -3.00 6.81
CA PRO A 225 -13.06 -2.90 6.02
C PRO A 225 -13.33 -4.16 5.18
N ASN A 226 -12.30 -4.74 4.57
CA ASN A 226 -12.42 -5.98 3.78
C ASN A 226 -12.90 -7.14 4.66
N ALA A 227 -12.25 -7.33 5.82
CA ALA A 227 -12.63 -8.37 6.79
C ALA A 227 -14.07 -8.20 7.30
N SER A 228 -14.46 -6.96 7.64
CA SER A 228 -15.82 -6.64 8.09
C SER A 228 -16.87 -6.90 7.02
N LEU A 229 -16.54 -6.67 5.74
CA LEU A 229 -17.47 -6.91 4.64
C LEU A 229 -17.66 -8.41 4.38
N PHE A 230 -16.61 -9.23 4.44
CA PHE A 230 -16.73 -10.69 4.26
C PHE A 230 -17.73 -11.29 5.25
N GLN A 231 -17.59 -10.90 6.51
CA GLN A 231 -18.47 -11.33 7.59
C GLN A 231 -19.90 -10.82 7.38
N THR A 232 -20.08 -9.58 6.96
CA THR A 232 -21.41 -9.00 6.74
C THR A 232 -22.16 -9.67 5.58
N LEU A 233 -21.45 -10.14 4.55
CA LEU A 233 -22.04 -10.81 3.38
C LEU A 233 -22.46 -12.26 3.66
N HIS A 234 -21.73 -12.97 4.55
CA HIS A 234 -21.91 -14.41 4.77
C HIS A 234 -22.59 -14.78 6.11
N LEU A 235 -22.55 -13.93 7.14
CA LEU A 235 -23.16 -14.24 8.43
C LEU A 235 -24.69 -14.09 8.39
N ASN A 236 -25.42 -15.17 8.66
CA ASN A 236 -26.89 -15.30 8.53
C ASN A 236 -27.73 -14.64 9.65
N LYS A 237 -27.29 -13.54 10.28
CA LYS A 237 -28.02 -12.89 11.39
C LYS A 237 -28.90 -11.73 10.94
N ALA A 238 -29.99 -11.46 11.68
CA ALA A 238 -30.85 -10.27 11.47
C ALA A 238 -30.06 -8.94 11.54
N ILE A 239 -28.96 -8.92 12.29
CA ILE A 239 -28.02 -7.79 12.42
C ILE A 239 -27.22 -7.60 11.13
N ALA A 240 -26.75 -8.69 10.50
CA ALA A 240 -26.08 -8.65 9.21
C ALA A 240 -27.02 -8.10 8.13
N LYS A 241 -28.31 -8.46 8.15
CA LYS A 241 -29.31 -7.87 7.23
C LYS A 241 -29.43 -6.34 7.37
N LYS A 242 -29.39 -5.79 8.59
CA LYS A 242 -29.40 -4.32 8.81
C LYS A 242 -28.13 -3.67 8.26
N ARG A 243 -26.97 -4.27 8.54
CA ARG A 243 -25.66 -3.80 8.06
C ARG A 243 -25.58 -3.84 6.52
N LEU A 244 -26.04 -4.92 5.90
CA LEU A 244 -26.08 -5.08 4.45
C LEU A 244 -27.03 -4.09 3.76
N LYS A 245 -28.18 -3.76 4.39
CA LYS A 245 -29.07 -2.70 3.90
C LYS A 245 -28.37 -1.33 3.87
N VAL A 246 -27.63 -0.99 4.94
CA VAL A 246 -26.86 0.26 4.99
C VAL A 246 -25.77 0.25 3.92
N PHE A 247 -25.06 -0.87 3.76
CA PHE A 247 -24.05 -1.04 2.72
C PHE A 247 -24.60 -0.73 1.32
N TRP A 248 -25.70 -1.37 0.91
CA TRP A 248 -26.28 -1.16 -0.42
C TRP A 248 -26.87 0.25 -0.60
N LEU A 249 -27.44 0.84 0.44
CA LEU A 249 -27.96 2.21 0.39
C LEU A 249 -26.81 3.21 0.16
N VAL A 250 -25.74 3.11 0.94
CA VAL A 250 -24.57 4.01 0.80
C VAL A 250 -23.86 3.76 -0.53
N CYS A 251 -23.67 2.51 -0.92
CA CYS A 251 -23.06 2.14 -2.21
C CYS A 251 -23.86 2.72 -3.38
N GLY A 252 -25.19 2.55 -3.39
CA GLY A 252 -26.06 3.12 -4.43
C GLY A 252 -26.07 4.64 -4.44
N PHE A 253 -26.04 5.28 -3.27
CA PHE A 253 -25.93 6.73 -3.17
C PHE A 253 -24.61 7.26 -3.75
N ILE A 254 -23.48 6.63 -3.39
CA ILE A 254 -22.15 7.03 -3.89
C ILE A 254 -22.04 6.82 -5.40
N ILE A 255 -22.56 5.72 -5.94
CA ILE A 255 -22.61 5.49 -7.40
C ILE A 255 -23.30 6.64 -8.12
N LEU A 256 -24.42 7.14 -7.58
CA LEU A 256 -25.13 8.27 -8.17
C LEU A 256 -24.42 9.60 -7.92
N TRP A 257 -23.80 9.75 -6.76
CA TRP A 257 -23.09 10.97 -6.37
C TRP A 257 -21.85 11.19 -7.22
N GLU A 258 -20.98 10.20 -7.41
CA GLU A 258 -19.71 10.36 -8.13
C GLU A 258 -19.89 10.70 -9.62
N MET A 259 -21.05 10.43 -10.21
CA MET A 259 -21.37 10.93 -11.55
C MET A 259 -21.33 12.46 -11.63
N ILE A 260 -21.57 13.14 -10.51
CA ILE A 260 -21.57 14.59 -10.43
C ILE A 260 -20.14 15.14 -10.51
N PRO A 261 -19.22 14.87 -9.57
CA PRO A 261 -17.86 15.38 -9.66
C PRO A 261 -17.08 14.81 -10.85
N GLU A 262 -17.29 13.56 -11.26
CA GLU A 262 -16.48 12.99 -12.34
C GLU A 262 -16.93 13.46 -13.73
N TYR A 263 -18.23 13.65 -13.97
CA TYR A 263 -18.76 13.85 -15.32
C TYR A 263 -19.60 15.13 -15.50
N ILE A 264 -20.58 15.37 -14.63
CA ILE A 264 -21.58 16.44 -14.83
C ILE A 264 -21.04 17.81 -14.39
N PHE A 265 -20.37 17.86 -13.24
CA PHE A 265 -19.92 19.07 -12.55
C PHE A 265 -18.50 18.92 -11.95
N PRO A 266 -17.46 18.83 -12.80
CA PRO A 266 -16.06 18.67 -12.36
C PRO A 266 -15.54 19.70 -11.35
N LEU A 267 -16.08 20.93 -11.32
CA LEU A 267 -15.73 21.91 -10.28
C LEU A 267 -15.86 21.36 -8.85
N THR A 268 -16.79 20.43 -8.61
CA THR A 268 -17.01 19.83 -7.29
C THR A 268 -15.87 18.88 -6.85
N ALA A 269 -15.01 18.44 -7.78
CA ALA A 269 -13.77 17.72 -7.47
C ALA A 269 -12.67 18.64 -6.90
N GLY A 270 -12.81 19.96 -6.98
CA GLY A 270 -11.86 20.92 -6.40
C GLY A 270 -12.44 22.32 -6.29
N ILE A 271 -13.27 22.56 -5.28
CA ILE A 271 -13.84 23.88 -5.03
C ILE A 271 -12.83 24.71 -4.24
N SER A 272 -12.19 25.67 -4.89
CA SER A 272 -11.34 26.67 -4.24
C SER A 272 -12.07 28.01 -4.15
N ILE A 273 -12.56 28.36 -2.95
CA ILE A 273 -13.26 29.64 -2.71
C ILE A 273 -12.35 30.83 -3.06
N PHE A 274 -11.06 30.71 -2.79
CA PHE A 274 -10.09 31.78 -3.06
C PHE A 274 -9.84 31.98 -4.55
N CYS A 275 -9.79 30.91 -5.34
CA CYS A 275 -9.69 31.05 -6.80
C CYS A 275 -10.98 31.58 -7.43
N LEU A 276 -12.15 31.22 -6.89
CA LEU A 276 -13.41 31.84 -7.31
C LEU A 276 -13.47 33.33 -6.97
N ALA A 277 -12.82 33.76 -5.89
CA ALA A 277 -12.76 35.16 -5.50
C ALA A 277 -11.75 35.98 -6.34
N ASN A 278 -10.62 35.38 -6.76
CA ASN A 278 -9.61 36.05 -7.56
C ASN A 278 -8.99 35.11 -8.62
N GLN A 279 -9.37 35.34 -9.89
CA GLN A 279 -8.98 34.52 -11.04
C GLN A 279 -7.79 35.08 -11.84
N HIS A 280 -7.09 36.10 -11.32
CA HIS A 280 -6.05 36.82 -12.08
C HIS A 280 -4.66 36.74 -11.44
N SER A 281 -4.52 36.12 -10.27
CA SER A 281 -3.25 36.09 -9.54
C SER A 281 -2.58 34.70 -9.61
N PRO A 282 -1.32 34.61 -10.08
CA PRO A 282 -0.59 33.33 -10.08
C PRO A 282 -0.27 32.85 -8.65
N VAL A 283 -0.11 33.77 -7.70
CA VAL A 283 0.11 33.44 -6.28
C VAL A 283 -1.09 32.70 -5.69
N PHE A 284 -2.31 33.09 -6.08
CA PHE A 284 -3.53 32.40 -5.66
C PHE A 284 -3.58 30.98 -6.23
N THR A 285 -3.21 30.80 -7.51
CA THR A 285 -3.11 29.47 -8.14
C THR A 285 -2.10 28.58 -7.41
N HIS A 286 -0.89 29.08 -7.12
CA HIS A 286 0.14 28.28 -6.44
C HIS A 286 -0.29 27.78 -5.04
N LEU A 287 -1.00 28.61 -4.27
CA LEU A 287 -1.44 28.30 -2.92
C LEU A 287 -2.73 27.47 -2.89
N PHE A 288 -3.78 27.98 -3.54
CA PHE A 288 -5.16 27.51 -3.39
C PHE A 288 -5.67 26.71 -4.59
N GLY A 289 -4.97 26.78 -5.73
CA GLY A 289 -5.27 25.96 -6.90
C GLY A 289 -4.75 24.54 -6.72
N GLY A 290 -5.42 23.58 -7.34
CA GLY A 290 -5.04 22.17 -7.18
C GLY A 290 -6.08 21.18 -7.71
N SER A 291 -7.01 21.65 -8.55
CA SER A 291 -7.99 20.80 -9.23
C SER A 291 -7.42 20.10 -10.44
N ASN A 292 -6.42 20.72 -11.09
CA ASN A 292 -5.69 20.15 -12.22
C ASN A 292 -4.29 19.70 -11.83
N GLY A 293 -3.73 18.77 -12.61
CA GLY A 293 -2.38 18.27 -12.41
C GLY A 293 -1.33 19.38 -12.50
N ASN A 294 -0.45 19.46 -11.49
CA ASN A 294 0.67 20.42 -11.41
C ASN A 294 0.24 21.90 -11.38
N GLU A 295 -0.97 22.18 -10.91
CA GLU A 295 -1.48 23.55 -10.78
C GLU A 295 -0.94 24.27 -9.53
N GLY A 296 -1.17 23.68 -8.35
CA GLY A 296 -0.84 24.28 -7.06
C GLY A 296 -1.02 23.31 -5.89
N LEU A 297 -0.90 23.83 -4.67
CA LEU A 297 -0.85 23.03 -3.43
C LEU A 297 -2.22 22.68 -2.84
N GLY A 298 -3.31 23.21 -3.39
CA GLY A 298 -4.69 22.89 -2.97
C GLY A 298 -5.04 23.29 -1.53
N LEU A 299 -4.37 24.29 -0.95
CA LEU A 299 -4.65 24.74 0.42
C LEU A 299 -6.12 25.18 0.52
N LEU A 300 -6.83 24.68 1.53
CA LEU A 300 -8.25 24.99 1.79
C LEU A 300 -9.21 24.69 0.62
N SER A 301 -8.79 23.89 -0.37
CA SER A 301 -9.67 23.39 -1.42
C SER A 301 -10.60 22.32 -0.86
N TRP A 302 -11.85 22.30 -1.35
CA TRP A 302 -12.84 21.29 -0.98
C TRP A 302 -13.18 20.38 -2.16
N CYS A 303 -12.79 19.12 -2.03
CA CYS A 303 -13.12 18.05 -2.96
C CYS A 303 -14.32 17.22 -2.45
N MET A 304 -15.31 16.98 -3.32
CA MET A 304 -16.46 16.13 -3.04
C MET A 304 -16.40 14.76 -3.74
N ASP A 305 -15.29 14.47 -4.41
CA ASP A 305 -15.02 13.22 -5.13
C ASP A 305 -14.33 12.22 -4.18
N TRP A 306 -14.99 11.09 -3.90
CA TRP A 306 -14.43 10.08 -3.00
C TRP A 306 -13.32 9.24 -3.63
N GLN A 307 -13.13 9.28 -4.95
CA GLN A 307 -11.94 8.73 -5.57
C GLN A 307 -10.70 9.53 -5.16
N TYR A 308 -10.76 10.86 -5.17
CA TYR A 308 -9.63 11.70 -4.74
C TYR A 308 -9.48 11.79 -3.23
N VAL A 309 -10.58 11.82 -2.47
CA VAL A 309 -10.54 11.81 -0.99
C VAL A 309 -10.05 10.46 -0.48
N GLY A 310 -10.45 9.36 -1.09
CA GLY A 310 -10.07 8.02 -0.68
C GLY A 310 -10.72 7.56 0.64
N THR A 311 -10.72 6.25 0.85
CA THR A 311 -11.39 5.61 1.99
C THR A 311 -10.46 5.30 3.17
N SER A 312 -9.14 5.40 2.98
CA SER A 312 -8.14 5.12 4.00
C SER A 312 -8.22 6.09 5.19
N SER A 313 -8.59 7.34 4.93
CA SER A 313 -8.82 8.39 5.95
C SER A 313 -9.75 7.95 7.07
N LEU A 314 -10.80 7.19 6.74
CA LEU A 314 -11.83 6.74 7.69
C LEU A 314 -11.35 5.66 8.66
N VAL A 315 -10.21 5.02 8.38
CA VAL A 315 -9.72 3.84 9.11
C VAL A 315 -8.38 4.07 9.79
N LEU A 316 -7.57 5.01 9.28
CA LEU A 316 -6.26 5.30 9.85
C LEU A 316 -6.37 5.83 11.29
N PRO A 317 -5.46 5.43 12.20
CA PRO A 317 -5.45 5.96 13.57
C PRO A 317 -5.34 7.48 13.60
N VAL A 318 -5.99 8.12 14.59
CA VAL A 318 -5.91 9.58 14.81
C VAL A 318 -4.46 10.05 14.87
N ASN A 319 -3.58 9.27 15.50
CA ASN A 319 -2.17 9.62 15.59
C ASN A 319 -1.50 9.76 14.21
N THR A 320 -1.77 8.82 13.31
CA THR A 320 -1.28 8.88 11.93
C THR A 320 -1.81 10.13 11.24
N LEU A 321 -3.12 10.40 11.32
CA LEU A 321 -3.75 11.56 10.69
C LEU A 321 -3.20 12.90 11.18
N VAL A 322 -2.95 13.05 12.49
CA VAL A 322 -2.36 14.29 13.05
C VAL A 322 -0.93 14.50 12.54
N ASN A 323 -0.10 13.45 12.53
CA ASN A 323 1.28 13.56 12.03
C ASN A 323 1.32 13.87 10.52
N GLN A 324 0.39 13.30 9.74
CA GLN A 324 0.23 13.63 8.32
C GLN A 324 -0.20 15.09 8.12
N LEU A 325 -1.14 15.60 8.92
CA LEU A 325 -1.59 17.00 8.85
C LEU A 325 -0.45 17.98 9.17
N ILE A 326 0.38 17.67 10.18
CA ILE A 326 1.56 18.49 10.51
C ILE A 326 2.53 18.52 9.32
N GLY A 327 2.80 17.35 8.72
CA GLY A 327 3.64 17.26 7.53
C GLY A 327 3.05 18.01 6.32
N TYR A 328 1.75 17.93 6.09
CA TYR A 328 1.04 18.63 5.03
C TYR A 328 1.16 20.17 5.16
N ILE A 329 0.87 20.72 6.34
CA ILE A 329 1.01 22.16 6.60
C ILE A 329 2.47 22.59 6.42
N GLY A 330 3.41 21.79 6.93
CA GLY A 330 4.83 22.04 6.77
C GLY A 330 5.28 22.00 5.31
N CYS A 331 4.75 21.10 4.49
CA CYS A 331 5.02 21.00 3.06
C CYS A 331 4.64 22.29 2.34
N ILE A 332 3.45 22.83 2.63
CA ILE A 332 2.98 24.07 2.01
C ILE A 332 3.91 25.24 2.33
N ILE A 333 4.23 25.41 3.62
CA ILE A 333 5.13 26.48 4.07
C ILE A 333 6.49 26.33 3.39
N LEU A 334 7.03 25.12 3.39
CA LEU A 334 8.39 24.83 2.95
C LEU A 334 8.54 24.99 1.43
N THR A 335 7.57 24.54 0.62
CA THR A 335 7.57 24.72 -0.85
C THR A 335 7.41 26.19 -1.24
N ILE A 336 6.52 26.94 -0.58
CA ILE A 336 6.31 28.37 -0.84
C ILE A 336 7.57 29.17 -0.51
N VAL A 337 8.13 28.95 0.69
CA VAL A 337 9.35 29.64 1.12
C VAL A 337 10.49 29.35 0.15
N ALA A 338 10.69 28.09 -0.24
CA ALA A 338 11.74 27.71 -1.17
C ALA A 338 11.58 28.36 -2.56
N TYR A 339 10.35 28.39 -3.09
CA TYR A 339 10.07 28.97 -4.40
C TYR A 339 10.29 30.49 -4.42
N TYR A 340 9.70 31.23 -3.47
CA TYR A 340 9.82 32.69 -3.44
C TYR A 340 11.21 33.18 -2.99
N ALA A 341 11.93 32.40 -2.18
CA ALA A 341 13.34 32.64 -1.85
C ALA A 341 14.30 32.26 -3.01
N ASN A 342 13.77 31.79 -4.15
CA ASN A 342 14.53 31.41 -5.34
C ASN A 342 15.61 30.35 -5.08
N VAL A 343 15.32 29.39 -4.20
CA VAL A 343 16.24 28.28 -3.91
C VAL A 343 16.39 27.41 -5.17
N TRP A 344 17.63 27.16 -5.59
CA TRP A 344 17.97 26.44 -6.82
C TRP A 344 17.41 27.07 -8.12
N ASN A 345 17.36 28.41 -8.20
CA ASN A 345 16.80 29.13 -9.35
C ASN A 345 15.33 28.78 -9.63
N ALA A 346 14.55 28.59 -8.57
CA ALA A 346 13.15 28.19 -8.62
C ALA A 346 12.29 28.93 -9.65
N LYS A 347 12.51 30.24 -9.83
CA LYS A 347 11.70 31.10 -10.70
C LYS A 347 11.91 30.85 -12.20
N SER A 348 12.97 30.14 -12.58
CA SER A 348 13.23 29.76 -13.97
C SER A 348 12.44 28.51 -14.39
N PHE A 349 11.80 27.83 -13.43
CA PHE A 349 11.09 26.57 -13.67
C PHE A 349 9.62 26.68 -13.25
N PRO A 350 8.73 25.81 -13.78
CA PRO A 350 7.36 25.71 -13.31
C PRO A 350 7.30 25.40 -11.80
N PHE A 351 6.27 25.93 -11.14
CA PHE A 351 6.09 25.78 -9.69
C PHE A 351 5.99 24.30 -9.25
N LEU A 352 5.20 23.50 -9.97
CA LEU A 352 5.11 22.04 -9.82
C LEU A 352 5.42 21.39 -11.17
N ALA A 353 6.36 20.44 -11.20
CA ALA A 353 6.65 19.65 -12.39
C ALA A 353 7.44 18.39 -12.08
N GLN A 354 7.14 17.30 -12.79
CA GLN A 354 7.90 16.03 -12.76
C GLN A 354 8.98 15.90 -13.84
N ALA A 355 8.95 16.74 -14.88
CA ALA A 355 9.93 16.69 -15.96
C ALA A 355 11.29 17.26 -15.54
N LEU A 356 12.32 16.91 -16.29
CA LEU A 356 13.64 17.54 -16.21
C LEU A 356 13.68 18.76 -17.14
N PHE A 357 14.41 19.79 -16.72
CA PHE A 357 14.56 21.04 -17.45
C PHE A 357 16.03 21.36 -17.75
N SER A 358 16.27 22.07 -18.84
CA SER A 358 17.56 22.70 -19.13
C SER A 358 17.70 24.01 -18.34
N ALA A 359 18.89 24.59 -18.28
CA ALA A 359 19.13 25.83 -17.53
C ALA A 359 18.23 27.01 -18.00
N ASP A 360 17.79 26.97 -19.25
CA ASP A 360 16.91 27.98 -19.87
C ASP A 360 15.42 27.78 -19.54
N GLY A 361 15.05 26.76 -18.75
CA GLY A 361 13.67 26.44 -18.40
C GLY A 361 12.92 25.58 -19.43
N THR A 362 13.55 25.26 -20.56
CA THR A 362 13.00 24.36 -21.59
C THR A 362 13.07 22.89 -21.16
N LEU A 363 12.21 22.05 -21.75
CA LEU A 363 12.18 20.62 -21.43
C LEU A 363 13.49 19.93 -21.86
N TYR A 364 14.09 19.18 -20.95
CA TYR A 364 15.39 18.57 -21.15
C TYR A 364 15.33 17.41 -22.15
N ASN A 365 16.10 17.50 -23.25
CA ASN A 365 16.17 16.42 -24.22
C ASN A 365 17.24 15.40 -23.83
N GLN A 366 16.80 14.23 -23.37
CA GLN A 366 17.69 13.17 -22.92
C GLN A 366 18.48 12.49 -24.03
N THR A 367 18.01 12.48 -25.28
CA THR A 367 18.73 11.79 -26.38
C THR A 367 20.06 12.45 -26.68
N GLU A 368 20.20 13.74 -26.35
CA GLU A 368 21.43 14.51 -26.54
C GLU A 368 22.55 14.06 -25.60
N ILE A 369 22.24 13.49 -24.42
CA ILE A 369 23.25 13.03 -23.45
C ILE A 369 23.55 11.54 -23.51
N LEU A 370 22.72 10.77 -24.21
CA LEU A 370 22.90 9.33 -24.34
C LEU A 370 23.87 9.02 -25.49
N GLY A 371 24.88 8.21 -25.18
CA GLY A 371 25.85 7.65 -26.10
C GLY A 371 25.40 6.31 -26.68
N ALA A 372 26.34 5.53 -27.21
CA ALA A 372 26.08 4.17 -27.65
C ALA A 372 25.59 3.31 -26.47
N ASN A 373 24.63 2.41 -26.71
CA ASN A 373 24.03 1.50 -25.70
C ASN A 373 23.24 2.19 -24.57
N ASN A 374 22.74 3.41 -24.76
CA ASN A 374 21.95 4.14 -23.76
C ASN A 374 22.71 4.45 -22.45
N GLU A 375 24.05 4.51 -22.54
CA GLU A 375 24.90 4.99 -21.45
C GLU A 375 25.11 6.50 -21.58
N VAL A 376 25.30 7.19 -20.45
CA VAL A 376 25.54 8.64 -20.48
C VAL A 376 26.95 8.92 -20.98
N ASP A 377 27.05 9.71 -22.04
CA ASP A 377 28.33 10.15 -22.61
C ASP A 377 28.82 11.42 -21.88
N PRO A 378 29.97 11.39 -21.20
CA PRO A 378 30.48 12.54 -20.46
C PRO A 378 30.73 13.78 -21.33
N GLU A 379 31.17 13.60 -22.59
CA GLU A 379 31.48 14.71 -23.49
C GLU A 379 30.20 15.41 -23.97
N LYS A 380 29.19 14.63 -24.36
CA LYS A 380 27.89 15.17 -24.74
C LYS A 380 27.17 15.84 -23.57
N LEU A 381 27.28 15.27 -22.37
CA LEU A 381 26.73 15.85 -21.16
C LEU A 381 27.36 17.21 -20.83
N GLU A 382 28.67 17.37 -21.06
CA GLU A 382 29.35 18.66 -20.87
C GLU A 382 28.97 19.69 -21.93
N ALA A 383 28.70 19.26 -23.17
CA ALA A 383 28.24 20.13 -24.24
C ALA A 383 26.77 20.60 -24.05
N TYR A 384 25.87 19.72 -23.61
CA TYR A 384 24.44 20.02 -23.46
C TYR A 384 24.10 20.63 -22.08
N GLY A 385 24.87 20.30 -21.04
CA GLY A 385 24.68 20.78 -19.67
C GLY A 385 23.93 19.79 -18.77
N LEU A 386 23.90 20.09 -17.47
CA LEU A 386 23.24 19.25 -16.47
C LEU A 386 21.72 19.51 -16.41
N PRO A 387 20.89 18.47 -16.19
CA PRO A 387 19.46 18.64 -16.01
C PRO A 387 19.11 19.27 -14.64
N TRP A 388 18.01 20.01 -14.65
CA TRP A 388 17.43 20.68 -13.49
C TRP A 388 16.08 20.08 -13.13
N PHE A 389 15.75 20.15 -11.84
CA PHE A 389 14.45 19.81 -11.30
C PHE A 389 13.67 21.09 -10.98
N SER A 390 12.34 21.00 -11.01
CA SER A 390 11.53 21.99 -10.31
C SER A 390 11.87 21.99 -8.83
N THR A 391 11.80 23.15 -8.18
CA THR A 391 12.15 23.28 -6.75
C THR A 391 11.26 22.38 -5.87
N SER A 392 9.98 22.24 -6.21
CA SER A 392 9.05 21.34 -5.53
C SER A 392 9.46 19.87 -5.64
N ASN A 393 9.89 19.42 -6.82
CA ASN A 393 10.35 18.04 -7.01
C ASN A 393 11.71 17.81 -6.29
N ALA A 394 12.69 18.69 -6.46
CA ALA A 394 13.98 18.60 -5.78
C ALA A 394 13.84 18.53 -4.24
N LEU A 395 12.91 19.32 -3.71
CA LEU A 395 12.61 19.37 -2.29
C LEU A 395 11.90 18.12 -1.80
N SER A 396 11.00 17.55 -2.61
CA SER A 396 10.42 16.24 -2.30
C SER A 396 11.48 15.14 -2.24
N LEU A 397 12.45 15.13 -3.16
CA LEU A 397 13.58 14.18 -3.14
C LEU A 397 14.40 14.31 -1.84
N LEU A 398 14.72 15.55 -1.43
CA LEU A 398 15.43 15.83 -0.18
C LEU A 398 14.68 15.26 1.03
N VAL A 399 13.41 15.62 1.12
CA VAL A 399 12.57 15.34 2.29
C VAL A 399 12.18 13.86 2.37
N PHE A 400 11.96 13.20 1.23
CA PHE A 400 11.79 11.75 1.17
C PHE A 400 13.04 11.01 1.66
N ASN A 401 14.24 11.46 1.29
CA ASN A 401 15.47 10.89 1.84
C ASN A 401 15.57 11.08 3.37
N ILE A 402 15.22 12.27 3.89
CA ILE A 402 15.12 12.49 5.34
C ILE A 402 14.12 11.52 5.97
N GLY A 403 12.95 11.34 5.35
CA GLY A 403 11.93 10.39 5.78
C GLY A 403 12.46 8.97 5.85
N VAL A 404 13.21 8.50 4.85
CA VAL A 404 13.67 7.11 4.77
C VAL A 404 14.46 6.69 6.02
N THR A 405 15.46 7.47 6.41
CA THR A 405 16.28 7.16 7.58
C THR A 405 15.60 7.53 8.90
N ALA A 406 14.72 8.53 8.89
CA ALA A 406 13.85 8.82 10.03
C ALA A 406 12.91 7.66 10.35
N GLY A 407 12.39 6.94 9.34
CA GLY A 407 11.59 5.72 9.52
C GLY A 407 12.36 4.61 10.21
N ILE A 408 13.57 4.33 9.72
CA ILE A 408 14.47 3.33 10.31
C ILE A 408 14.79 3.70 11.77
N MET A 409 15.20 4.95 12.02
CA MET A 409 15.57 5.39 13.36
C MET A 409 14.37 5.47 14.31
N HIS A 410 13.18 5.86 13.83
CA HIS A 410 11.95 5.87 14.62
C HIS A 410 11.64 4.47 15.16
N ILE A 411 11.73 3.45 14.30
CA ILE A 411 11.50 2.06 14.67
C ILE A 411 12.58 1.54 15.64
N ILE A 412 13.85 1.90 15.43
CA ILE A 412 14.93 1.56 16.38
C ILE A 412 14.70 2.24 17.75
N CYS A 413 14.16 3.45 17.79
CA CYS A 413 13.90 4.16 19.05
C CYS A 413 12.70 3.60 19.82
N TRP A 414 11.58 3.36 19.13
CA TRP A 414 10.27 3.10 19.74
C TRP A 414 9.84 1.63 19.72
N ASN A 415 10.34 0.84 18.78
CA ASN A 415 9.89 -0.54 18.51
C ASN A 415 11.04 -1.56 18.52
N TRP A 416 12.21 -1.22 19.06
CA TRP A 416 13.36 -2.13 19.10
C TRP A 416 13.05 -3.50 19.71
N ASN A 417 12.25 -3.53 20.78
CA ASN A 417 11.89 -4.78 21.45
C ASN A 417 11.10 -5.74 20.55
N ASP A 418 10.35 -5.22 19.58
CA ASP A 418 9.54 -6.01 18.66
C ASP A 418 10.40 -6.59 17.51
N ILE A 419 11.55 -5.97 17.20
CA ILE A 419 12.35 -6.27 16.00
C ILE A 419 13.72 -6.88 16.34
N LYS A 420 14.22 -6.72 17.56
CA LYS A 420 15.52 -7.29 17.99
C LYS A 420 15.65 -8.79 17.66
N ASP A 421 14.53 -9.52 17.72
CA ASP A 421 14.49 -10.96 17.44
C ASP A 421 14.74 -11.27 15.95
N MET A 422 14.50 -10.30 15.05
CA MET A 422 14.86 -10.42 13.64
C MET A 422 16.35 -10.32 13.41
N PHE A 423 17.08 -9.53 14.20
CA PHE A 423 18.53 -9.42 14.03
C PHE A 423 19.29 -10.64 14.60
N LEU A 424 18.58 -11.61 15.20
CA LEU A 424 19.19 -12.84 15.69
C LEU A 424 19.93 -13.60 14.59
N TRP A 425 19.47 -13.61 13.34
CA TRP A 425 20.19 -14.27 12.23
C TRP A 425 21.57 -13.67 11.98
N ALA A 426 21.74 -12.36 12.23
CA ALA A 426 23.00 -11.64 12.05
C ALA A 426 23.93 -11.77 13.27
N THR A 427 23.42 -12.29 14.40
CA THR A 427 24.27 -12.54 15.57
C THR A 427 25.13 -13.80 15.39
N PRO A 428 26.35 -13.84 15.96
CA PRO A 428 27.21 -15.03 15.91
C PRO A 428 26.54 -16.31 16.45
N ALA A 429 25.64 -16.16 17.43
CA ALA A 429 24.86 -17.26 18.00
C ALA A 429 23.78 -17.78 17.02
N GLY A 430 23.08 -16.88 16.32
CA GLY A 430 22.10 -17.25 15.31
C GLY A 430 22.74 -17.88 14.07
N LEU A 431 23.88 -17.35 13.60
CA LEU A 431 24.68 -17.97 12.53
C LEU A 431 25.11 -19.39 12.90
N LYS A 432 25.63 -19.61 14.11
CA LYS A 432 25.94 -20.96 14.62
C LYS A 432 24.69 -21.84 14.69
N GLY A 433 23.56 -21.32 15.14
CA GLY A 433 22.28 -22.03 15.19
C GLY A 433 21.73 -22.42 13.81
N ILE A 434 21.87 -21.55 12.80
CA ILE A 434 21.52 -21.82 11.41
C ILE A 434 22.39 -22.95 10.85
N VAL A 435 23.72 -22.85 11.02
CA VAL A 435 24.67 -23.89 10.58
C VAL A 435 24.41 -25.23 11.26
N THR A 436 24.06 -25.21 12.55
CA THR A 436 23.78 -26.43 13.32
C THR A 436 22.42 -27.05 12.96
N LYS A 437 21.40 -26.23 12.69
CA LYS A 437 20.10 -26.69 12.16
C LYS A 437 20.23 -27.26 10.74
N LEU A 438 21.00 -26.62 9.86
CA LEU A 438 21.30 -27.14 8.52
C LEU A 438 22.05 -28.48 8.57
N ARG A 439 22.89 -28.68 9.59
CA ARG A 439 23.68 -29.91 9.80
C ARG A 439 22.91 -31.01 10.56
N SER A 440 21.80 -30.68 11.22
CA SER A 440 20.98 -31.62 12.01
C SER A 440 19.97 -32.39 11.14
N LYS A 441 19.75 -33.67 11.45
CA LYS A 441 18.69 -34.50 10.85
C LYS A 441 17.26 -33.99 11.14
N ASP A 442 17.08 -33.15 12.17
CA ASP A 442 15.80 -32.47 12.41
C ASP A 442 15.61 -31.26 11.50
N GLY A 443 16.69 -30.67 10.99
CA GLY A 443 16.64 -29.71 9.89
C GLY A 443 16.03 -30.32 8.62
N LEU A 444 16.33 -31.60 8.34
CA LEU A 444 15.70 -32.37 7.26
C LEU A 444 14.22 -32.71 7.48
N LYS A 445 13.62 -32.43 8.64
CA LYS A 445 12.16 -32.53 8.85
C LYS A 445 11.41 -31.24 8.49
N PHE A 446 12.07 -30.28 7.84
CA PHE A 446 11.44 -29.04 7.35
C PHE A 446 10.22 -29.27 6.43
N TRP A 447 10.10 -30.47 5.85
CA TRP A 447 9.01 -30.87 4.96
C TRP A 447 7.67 -31.12 5.70
N LYS A 448 7.66 -31.38 7.02
CA LYS A 448 6.42 -31.60 7.77
C LYS A 448 5.81 -30.26 8.20
N GLY A 449 4.63 -29.94 7.65
CA GLY A 449 3.81 -28.83 8.14
C GLY A 449 3.34 -29.10 9.56
N SER A 450 3.92 -28.42 10.55
CA SER A 450 3.46 -28.47 11.93
C SER A 450 2.28 -27.52 12.12
N ARG A 451 1.35 -27.87 13.00
CA ARG A 451 0.41 -26.88 13.58
C ARG A 451 1.21 -25.95 14.50
N SER A 452 0.82 -24.69 14.59
CA SER A 452 1.41 -23.73 15.53
C SER A 452 0.98 -24.09 16.96
N THR A 453 1.78 -24.94 17.61
CA THR A 453 1.63 -25.25 19.04
C THR A 453 2.41 -24.27 19.92
N GLU A 454 3.24 -23.41 19.34
CA GLU A 454 4.05 -22.41 20.05
C GLU A 454 3.24 -21.13 20.29
N GLU A 455 3.26 -20.64 21.53
CA GLU A 455 2.78 -19.31 21.87
C GLU A 455 3.80 -18.26 21.44
N PHE A 456 3.34 -17.27 20.65
CA PHE A 456 4.19 -16.17 20.22
C PHE A 456 4.00 -14.97 21.16
N PRO A 457 5.08 -14.23 21.49
CA PRO A 457 4.98 -13.04 22.31
C PRO A 457 4.02 -12.03 21.68
N GLY A 458 3.09 -11.50 22.47
CA GLY A 458 2.09 -10.52 22.01
C GLY A 458 0.89 -11.11 21.27
N THR A 459 0.66 -12.42 21.36
CA THR A 459 -0.58 -13.11 20.92
C THR A 459 -1.53 -13.46 22.08
N GLU A 460 -1.16 -13.08 23.30
CA GLU A 460 -1.92 -13.32 24.53
C GLU A 460 -3.31 -12.66 24.44
N GLY A 461 -4.36 -13.47 24.57
CA GLY A 461 -5.75 -13.00 24.56
C GLY A 461 -6.33 -12.64 23.18
N ASP A 462 -5.65 -12.91 22.05
CA ASP A 462 -6.24 -12.72 20.71
C ASP A 462 -7.12 -13.91 20.28
N PRO A 463 -8.45 -13.74 20.23
CA PRO A 463 -9.36 -14.81 19.84
C PRO A 463 -9.22 -15.22 18.37
N HIS A 464 -8.80 -14.30 17.48
CA HIS A 464 -8.60 -14.62 16.06
C HIS A 464 -7.37 -15.50 15.85
N PHE A 465 -6.29 -15.23 16.59
CA PHE A 465 -5.11 -16.09 16.56
C PHE A 465 -5.42 -17.48 17.14
N ALA A 466 -6.19 -17.54 18.23
CA ALA A 466 -6.63 -18.80 18.82
C ALA A 466 -7.43 -19.67 17.82
N ALA A 467 -8.37 -19.07 17.08
CA ALA A 467 -9.12 -19.76 16.03
C ALA A 467 -8.21 -20.31 14.92
N MET A 468 -7.16 -19.57 14.54
CA MET A 468 -6.22 -19.98 13.49
C MET A 468 -5.37 -21.20 13.85
N ARG A 469 -5.24 -21.57 15.14
CA ARG A 469 -4.50 -22.77 15.58
C ARG A 469 -5.10 -24.08 15.06
N ALA A 470 -6.36 -24.09 14.64
CA ALA A 470 -7.00 -25.25 14.03
C ALA A 470 -6.38 -25.63 12.66
N TYR A 471 -5.78 -24.66 11.95
CA TYR A 471 -5.27 -24.82 10.60
C TYR A 471 -3.79 -25.19 10.56
N LYS A 472 -3.40 -25.85 9.46
CA LYS A 472 -1.98 -26.12 9.19
C LYS A 472 -1.32 -24.84 8.65
N GLU A 473 -0.16 -24.50 9.21
CA GLU A 473 0.63 -23.39 8.67
C GLU A 473 1.22 -23.74 7.28
N ALA A 474 1.54 -22.71 6.51
CA ALA A 474 2.31 -22.86 5.27
C ALA A 474 3.78 -23.20 5.60
N PRO A 475 4.32 -24.32 5.10
CA PRO A 475 5.72 -24.68 5.34
C PRO A 475 6.67 -23.58 4.86
N THR A 476 7.71 -23.27 5.63
CA THR A 476 8.69 -22.22 5.27
C THR A 476 9.39 -22.51 3.94
N TRP A 477 9.55 -23.78 3.57
CA TRP A 477 10.19 -24.16 2.31
C TRP A 477 9.42 -23.72 1.06
N TRP A 478 8.10 -23.52 1.13
CA TRP A 478 7.33 -22.96 0.01
C TRP A 478 7.83 -21.55 -0.32
N TYR A 479 8.04 -20.73 0.71
CA TYR A 479 8.58 -19.38 0.58
C TYR A 479 10.04 -19.40 0.14
N THR A 480 10.86 -20.29 0.70
CA THR A 480 12.27 -20.43 0.30
C THR A 480 12.42 -20.88 -1.16
N LEU A 481 11.58 -21.80 -1.63
CA LEU A 481 11.59 -22.27 -3.01
C LEU A 481 11.26 -21.12 -3.98
N ILE A 482 10.21 -20.36 -3.68
CA ILE A 482 9.84 -19.18 -4.49
C ILE A 482 10.97 -18.14 -4.49
N LEU A 483 11.61 -17.90 -3.33
CA LEU A 483 12.74 -16.97 -3.24
C LEU A 483 13.89 -17.40 -4.16
N VAL A 484 14.28 -18.68 -4.13
CA VAL A 484 15.37 -19.21 -4.95
C VAL A 484 15.02 -19.12 -6.44
N ILE A 485 13.81 -19.49 -6.84
CA ILE A 485 13.35 -19.37 -8.22
C ILE A 485 13.35 -17.92 -8.67
N ALA A 486 12.82 -17.00 -7.87
CA ALA A 486 12.79 -15.58 -8.17
C ALA A 486 14.19 -14.99 -8.34
N LEU A 487 15.14 -15.33 -7.46
CA LEU A 487 16.53 -14.89 -7.57
C LEU A 487 17.22 -15.39 -8.85
N ILE A 488 17.04 -16.67 -9.20
CA ILE A 488 17.62 -17.25 -10.43
C ILE A 488 17.03 -16.55 -11.66
N LEU A 489 15.71 -16.43 -11.73
CA LEU A 489 15.03 -15.74 -12.84
C LEU A 489 15.48 -14.28 -12.95
N GLY A 490 15.65 -13.59 -11.82
CA GLY A 490 16.10 -12.20 -11.79
C GLY A 490 17.49 -12.03 -12.38
N VAL A 491 18.46 -12.84 -11.94
CA VAL A 491 19.83 -12.82 -12.51
C VAL A 491 19.80 -13.13 -14.01
N VAL A 492 19.07 -14.16 -14.45
CA VAL A 492 18.97 -14.51 -15.88
C VAL A 492 18.39 -13.35 -16.70
N CYS A 493 17.33 -12.69 -16.20
CA CYS A 493 16.72 -11.56 -16.88
C CYS A 493 17.66 -10.34 -16.97
N THR A 494 18.45 -10.06 -15.93
CA THR A 494 19.39 -8.92 -15.95
C THR A 494 20.44 -9.03 -17.06
N TYR A 495 20.95 -10.25 -17.31
CA TYR A 495 21.90 -10.52 -18.38
C TYR A 495 21.24 -10.59 -19.76
N GLN A 496 20.08 -11.24 -19.88
CA GLN A 496 19.40 -11.39 -21.16
C GLN A 496 18.93 -10.06 -21.74
N GLN A 497 18.53 -9.12 -20.88
CA GLN A 497 18.06 -7.79 -21.29
C GLN A 497 19.20 -6.77 -21.45
N GLN A 498 20.47 -7.17 -21.30
CA GLN A 498 21.64 -6.29 -21.43
C GLN A 498 21.53 -4.99 -20.60
N THR A 499 20.94 -5.08 -19.41
CA THR A 499 20.58 -3.92 -18.58
C THR A 499 21.77 -3.15 -18.00
N GLY A 500 22.97 -3.72 -18.07
CA GLY A 500 24.19 -3.15 -17.48
C GLY A 500 24.33 -3.37 -15.96
N LEU A 501 23.34 -4.01 -15.30
CA LEU A 501 23.39 -4.34 -13.87
C LEU A 501 24.21 -5.64 -13.64
N PRO A 502 25.33 -5.61 -12.90
CA PRO A 502 26.07 -6.82 -12.55
C PRO A 502 25.31 -7.69 -11.55
N TRP A 503 25.56 -9.01 -11.56
CA TRP A 503 24.92 -9.98 -10.66
C TRP A 503 25.05 -9.61 -9.17
N TRP A 504 26.20 -9.04 -8.75
CA TRP A 504 26.39 -8.60 -7.37
C TRP A 504 25.49 -7.41 -7.00
N GLY A 505 25.24 -6.51 -7.95
CA GLY A 505 24.40 -5.33 -7.76
C GLY A 505 22.94 -5.73 -7.61
N PHE A 506 22.51 -6.74 -8.37
CA PHE A 506 21.21 -7.39 -8.20
C PHE A 506 21.05 -8.06 -6.82
N LEU A 507 22.04 -8.84 -6.37
CA LEU A 507 21.94 -9.48 -5.05
C LEU A 507 21.95 -8.44 -3.92
N PHE A 508 22.73 -7.37 -4.09
CA PHE A 508 22.76 -6.28 -3.13
C PHE A 508 21.42 -5.52 -3.08
N SER A 509 20.76 -5.27 -4.21
CA SER A 509 19.43 -4.63 -4.21
C SER A 509 18.39 -5.51 -3.51
N CYS A 510 18.39 -6.82 -3.76
CA CYS A 510 17.53 -7.77 -3.06
C CYS A 510 17.79 -7.76 -1.54
N PHE A 511 19.06 -7.72 -1.13
CA PHE A 511 19.44 -7.63 0.28
C PHE A 511 19.01 -6.30 0.91
N LEU A 512 19.21 -5.19 0.22
CA LEU A 512 18.75 -3.87 0.64
C LEU A 512 17.23 -3.86 0.85
N SER A 513 16.47 -4.45 -0.08
CA SER A 513 15.02 -4.58 0.02
C SER A 513 14.60 -5.38 1.26
N PHE A 514 15.27 -6.49 1.52
CA PHE A 514 15.04 -7.31 2.72
C PHE A 514 15.30 -6.52 4.02
N VAL A 515 16.38 -5.73 4.08
CA VAL A 515 16.70 -4.88 5.24
C VAL A 515 15.65 -3.79 5.44
N LEU A 516 15.25 -3.10 4.36
CA LEU A 516 14.22 -2.05 4.44
C LEU A 516 12.88 -2.63 4.91
N LEU A 517 12.50 -3.80 4.41
CA LEU A 517 11.26 -4.48 4.81
C LEU A 517 11.16 -4.69 6.33
N ILE A 518 12.26 -5.01 7.01
CA ILE A 518 12.30 -5.19 8.48
C ILE A 518 11.78 -3.94 9.21
N PHE A 519 12.09 -2.74 8.69
CA PHE A 519 11.71 -1.48 9.30
C PHE A 519 10.34 -0.97 8.83
N TYR A 520 10.00 -1.13 7.55
CA TYR A 520 8.75 -0.58 7.01
C TYR A 520 7.52 -1.45 7.27
N ALA A 521 7.66 -2.78 7.37
CA ALA A 521 6.56 -3.67 7.72
C ALA A 521 5.87 -3.34 9.06
N PRO A 522 6.59 -3.12 10.18
CA PRO A 522 5.95 -2.76 11.44
C PRO A 522 5.34 -1.35 11.40
N ILE A 523 5.93 -0.40 10.67
CA ILE A 523 5.34 0.94 10.50
C ILE A 523 3.97 0.80 9.84
N TYR A 524 3.89 0.08 8.72
CA TYR A 524 2.65 -0.09 7.99
C TYR A 524 1.61 -0.89 8.81
N GLY A 525 2.03 -1.97 9.46
CA GLY A 525 1.16 -2.80 10.29
C GLY A 525 0.57 -2.10 11.52
N ILE A 526 1.32 -1.17 12.15
CA ILE A 526 0.86 -0.43 13.34
C ILE A 526 0.08 0.83 12.95
N THR A 527 0.66 1.65 12.07
CA THR A 527 0.15 3.00 11.78
C THR A 527 -0.82 3.03 10.61
N GLY A 528 -0.81 2.00 9.75
CA GLY A 528 -1.51 1.99 8.47
C GLY A 528 -0.89 2.91 7.40
N PHE A 529 0.22 3.59 7.70
CA PHE A 529 0.90 4.46 6.75
C PHE A 529 1.82 3.64 5.84
N TYR A 530 1.50 3.62 4.55
CA TYR A 530 2.27 2.97 3.50
C TYR A 530 3.27 3.95 2.89
N TYR A 531 4.51 3.52 2.70
CA TYR A 531 5.55 4.29 2.03
C TYR A 531 6.55 3.38 1.31
N GLN A 532 6.96 3.78 0.11
CA GLN A 532 7.95 3.08 -0.70
C GLN A 532 9.22 3.94 -0.87
N PRO A 533 10.40 3.48 -0.42
CA PRO A 533 11.64 4.26 -0.42
C PRO A 533 12.34 4.25 -1.79
N VAL A 534 11.65 4.66 -2.86
CA VAL A 534 12.17 4.61 -4.25
C VAL A 534 13.43 5.47 -4.42
N THR A 535 13.40 6.72 -3.94
CA THR A 535 14.46 7.71 -4.14
C THR A 535 15.78 7.27 -3.50
N ALA A 536 15.73 6.76 -2.27
CA ALA A 536 16.92 6.31 -1.56
C ALA A 536 17.55 5.08 -2.22
N VAL A 537 16.72 4.15 -2.72
CA VAL A 537 17.21 2.97 -3.46
C VAL A 537 17.82 3.38 -4.80
N GLN A 538 17.17 4.27 -5.56
CA GLN A 538 17.72 4.83 -6.81
C GLN A 538 19.04 5.56 -6.58
N MET A 539 19.15 6.28 -5.47
CA MET A 539 20.36 7.00 -5.12
C MET A 539 21.52 6.03 -4.85
N ILE A 540 21.29 5.01 -4.02
CA ILE A 540 22.29 3.97 -3.75
C ILE A 540 22.71 3.27 -5.06
N GLY A 541 21.74 2.89 -5.90
CA GLY A 541 21.98 2.27 -7.20
C GLY A 541 22.80 3.15 -8.14
N GLY A 542 22.45 4.44 -8.25
CA GLY A 542 23.13 5.42 -9.08
C GLY A 542 24.59 5.69 -8.67
N TYR A 543 24.88 5.74 -7.36
CA TYR A 543 26.27 5.88 -6.88
C TYR A 543 27.08 4.59 -7.03
N MET A 544 26.45 3.42 -6.94
CA MET A 544 27.14 2.14 -7.12
C MET A 544 27.46 1.82 -8.58
N ILE A 545 26.57 2.22 -9.49
CA ILE A 545 26.68 1.94 -10.93
C ILE A 545 26.39 3.24 -11.70
N PRO A 546 27.35 4.18 -11.72
CA PRO A 546 27.15 5.49 -12.34
C PRO A 546 27.09 5.38 -13.87
N GLY A 547 26.35 6.30 -14.50
CA GLY A 547 26.29 6.47 -15.96
C GLY A 547 25.36 5.50 -16.70
N LYS A 548 24.62 4.64 -15.98
CA LYS A 548 23.72 3.62 -16.55
C LYS A 548 22.28 3.77 -16.03
N PRO A 549 21.43 4.58 -16.69
CA PRO A 549 20.03 4.78 -16.29
C PRO A 549 19.22 3.48 -16.21
N VAL A 550 19.36 2.59 -17.20
CA VAL A 550 18.63 1.32 -17.25
C VAL A 550 19.02 0.36 -16.12
N ALA A 551 20.31 0.33 -15.75
CA ALA A 551 20.80 -0.46 -14.62
C ALA A 551 20.20 0.05 -13.30
N ASN A 552 20.07 1.36 -13.15
CA ASN A 552 19.46 1.98 -11.97
C ASN A 552 17.96 1.68 -11.85
N MET A 553 17.23 1.65 -12.96
CA MET A 553 15.83 1.23 -12.98
C MET A 553 15.68 -0.22 -12.49
N MET A 554 16.53 -1.14 -12.98
CA MET A 554 16.55 -2.53 -12.49
C MET A 554 16.91 -2.63 -11.01
N PHE A 555 17.91 -1.86 -10.55
CA PHE A 555 18.30 -1.83 -9.14
C PHE A 555 17.12 -1.39 -8.26
N THR A 556 16.38 -0.38 -8.72
CA THR A 556 15.21 0.17 -8.02
C THR A 556 14.03 -0.78 -8.00
N LEU A 557 13.79 -1.48 -9.11
CA LEU A 557 12.76 -2.52 -9.20
C LEU A 557 12.99 -3.57 -8.11
N TYR A 558 14.16 -4.20 -8.05
CA TYR A 558 14.43 -5.24 -7.05
C TYR A 558 14.68 -4.70 -5.63
N GLY A 559 15.17 -3.46 -5.50
CA GLY A 559 15.45 -2.85 -4.20
C GLY A 559 14.20 -2.33 -3.48
N SER A 560 13.18 -1.88 -4.21
CA SER A 560 11.97 -1.29 -3.62
C SER A 560 10.69 -2.10 -3.86
N ASN A 561 10.44 -2.62 -5.07
CA ASN A 561 9.20 -3.35 -5.37
C ASN A 561 9.08 -4.63 -4.53
N SER A 562 10.18 -5.33 -4.31
CA SER A 562 10.14 -6.58 -3.52
C SER A 562 9.69 -6.35 -2.08
N MET A 563 9.98 -5.17 -1.51
CA MET A 563 9.40 -4.76 -0.23
C MET A 563 7.90 -4.54 -0.35
N VAL A 564 7.41 -3.84 -1.38
CA VAL A 564 5.98 -3.60 -1.62
C VAL A 564 5.20 -4.91 -1.70
N GLN A 565 5.73 -5.88 -2.44
CA GLN A 565 5.08 -7.18 -2.60
C GLN A 565 5.07 -8.01 -1.31
N ALA A 566 6.14 -7.90 -0.51
CA ALA A 566 6.17 -8.50 0.81
C ALA A 566 5.14 -7.86 1.75
N LEU A 567 4.97 -6.53 1.72
CA LEU A 567 3.95 -5.83 2.51
C LEU A 567 2.53 -6.21 2.11
N SER A 568 2.26 -6.30 0.80
CA SER A 568 0.98 -6.78 0.28
C SER A 568 0.68 -8.19 0.79
N MET A 569 1.67 -9.09 0.72
CA MET A 569 1.52 -10.45 1.20
C MET A 569 1.30 -10.56 2.70
N LEU A 570 2.01 -9.77 3.51
CA LEU A 570 1.79 -9.70 4.96
C LEU A 570 0.38 -9.20 5.28
N GLY A 571 -0.12 -8.24 4.51
CA GLY A 571 -1.48 -7.74 4.62
C GLY A 571 -2.53 -8.83 4.38
N ASP A 572 -2.41 -9.56 3.27
CA ASP A 572 -3.33 -10.66 2.95
C ASP A 572 -3.26 -11.80 3.99
N LEU A 573 -2.09 -12.11 4.53
CA LEU A 573 -1.97 -13.07 5.63
C LEU A 573 -2.72 -12.60 6.88
N LYS A 574 -2.71 -11.29 7.16
CA LYS A 574 -3.50 -10.70 8.24
C LYS A 574 -5.00 -10.73 7.93
N LEU A 575 -5.41 -10.42 6.69
CA LEU A 575 -6.79 -10.55 6.23
C LEU A 575 -7.31 -11.98 6.41
N SER A 576 -6.47 -12.97 6.09
CA SER A 576 -6.75 -14.39 6.27
C SER A 576 -6.89 -14.77 7.74
N GLN A 577 -6.08 -14.21 8.64
CA GLN A 577 -6.27 -14.39 10.09
C GLN A 577 -7.61 -13.82 10.57
N TYR A 578 -8.00 -12.64 10.09
CA TYR A 578 -9.30 -12.04 10.44
C TYR A 578 -10.50 -12.83 9.87
N SER A 579 -10.33 -13.43 8.69
CA SER A 579 -11.37 -14.16 7.97
C SER A 579 -11.31 -15.68 8.14
N LYS A 580 -10.36 -16.19 8.94
CA LYS A 580 -10.10 -17.62 9.22
C LYS A 580 -9.85 -18.47 7.97
N LEU A 581 -9.18 -17.89 6.97
CA LEU A 581 -8.71 -18.64 5.81
C LEU A 581 -7.40 -19.38 6.16
N PRO A 582 -7.24 -20.68 5.83
CA PRO A 582 -6.00 -21.39 6.07
C PRO A 582 -4.78 -20.69 5.45
N PRO A 583 -3.63 -20.57 6.15
CA PRO A 583 -2.45 -19.89 5.61
C PRO A 583 -1.90 -20.54 4.32
N GLN A 584 -2.04 -21.86 4.18
CA GLN A 584 -1.67 -22.59 2.96
C GLN A 584 -2.51 -22.15 1.75
N ALA A 585 -3.81 -21.95 1.95
CA ALA A 585 -4.71 -21.50 0.90
C ALA A 585 -4.40 -20.05 0.50
N THR A 586 -4.08 -19.21 1.48
CA THR A 586 -3.65 -17.82 1.24
C THR A 586 -2.42 -17.76 0.34
N PHE A 587 -1.38 -18.54 0.67
CA PHE A 587 -0.16 -18.61 -0.15
C PHE A 587 -0.46 -19.02 -1.59
N ILE A 588 -1.26 -20.08 -1.78
CA ILE A 588 -1.61 -20.57 -3.12
C ILE A 588 -2.40 -19.52 -3.91
N ALA A 589 -3.38 -18.86 -3.27
CA ALA A 589 -4.20 -17.82 -3.90
C ALA A 589 -3.32 -16.68 -4.45
N GLN A 590 -2.38 -16.19 -3.65
CA GLN A 590 -1.50 -15.09 -4.02
C GLN A 590 -0.55 -15.45 -5.15
N VAL A 591 0.09 -16.62 -5.07
CA VAL A 591 1.03 -17.07 -6.11
C VAL A 591 0.31 -17.25 -7.44
N LEU A 592 -0.88 -17.84 -7.44
CA LEU A 592 -1.68 -18.00 -8.67
C LEU A 592 -2.15 -16.66 -9.24
N GLY A 593 -2.66 -15.77 -8.38
CA GLY A 593 -3.07 -14.42 -8.76
C GLY A 593 -1.92 -13.64 -9.40
N THR A 594 -0.75 -13.67 -8.77
CA THR A 594 0.45 -12.99 -9.26
C THR A 594 0.95 -13.54 -10.58
N CYS A 595 0.95 -14.88 -10.75
CA CYS A 595 1.37 -15.50 -12.00
C CYS A 595 0.49 -15.07 -13.18
N ILE A 596 -0.83 -15.02 -12.98
CA ILE A 596 -1.75 -14.53 -14.01
C ILE A 596 -1.60 -13.02 -14.20
N GLY A 597 -1.55 -12.25 -13.12
CA GLY A 597 -1.38 -10.80 -13.16
C GLY A 597 -0.14 -10.40 -13.94
N ALA A 598 1.01 -11.06 -13.72
CA ALA A 598 2.24 -10.80 -14.45
C ALA A 598 2.10 -10.98 -15.97
N ILE A 599 1.39 -12.03 -16.42
CA ILE A 599 1.16 -12.28 -17.84
C ILE A 599 0.23 -11.21 -18.43
N ILE A 600 -0.89 -10.94 -17.76
CA ILE A 600 -1.92 -10.04 -18.25
C ILE A 600 -1.46 -8.58 -18.24
N ASN A 601 -0.78 -8.13 -17.17
CA ASN A 601 -0.19 -6.79 -17.07
C ASN A 601 0.81 -6.56 -18.21
N TRP A 602 1.65 -7.55 -18.55
CA TRP A 602 2.56 -7.44 -19.70
C TRP A 602 1.81 -7.28 -21.03
N VAL A 603 0.79 -8.10 -21.28
CA VAL A 603 0.00 -8.04 -22.52
C VAL A 603 -0.66 -6.67 -22.67
N MET A 604 -1.25 -6.16 -21.59
CA MET A 604 -1.91 -4.85 -21.59
C MET A 604 -0.91 -3.70 -21.77
N MET A 605 0.19 -3.69 -21.02
CA MET A 605 1.25 -2.68 -21.16
C MET A 605 1.78 -2.63 -22.60
N ASN A 606 2.15 -3.78 -23.16
CA ASN A 606 2.70 -3.86 -24.52
C ASN A 606 1.70 -3.40 -25.59
N THR A 607 0.41 -3.61 -25.36
CA THR A 607 -0.66 -3.18 -26.28
C THR A 607 -0.88 -1.67 -26.19
N ILE A 608 -0.94 -1.10 -24.97
CA ILE A 608 -1.15 0.33 -24.73
C ILE A 608 0.04 1.13 -25.27
N VAL A 609 1.27 0.73 -24.92
CA VAL A 609 2.50 1.43 -25.35
C VAL A 609 2.65 1.43 -26.88
N LYS A 610 2.32 0.33 -27.57
CA LYS A 610 2.39 0.27 -29.04
C LYS A 610 1.35 1.15 -29.73
N ASN A 611 0.12 1.19 -29.20
CA ASN A 611 -0.98 1.89 -29.84
C ASN A 611 -1.04 3.39 -29.49
N GLN A 612 -0.49 3.80 -28.34
CA GLN A 612 -0.62 5.16 -27.80
C GLN A 612 0.74 5.87 -27.59
N ARG A 613 1.79 5.43 -28.30
CA ARG A 613 3.17 5.92 -28.11
C ARG A 613 3.28 7.45 -28.10
N GLU A 614 2.69 8.13 -29.07
CA GLU A 614 2.79 9.59 -29.21
C GLU A 614 2.18 10.34 -28.03
N ILE A 615 1.04 9.86 -27.51
CA ILE A 615 0.34 10.48 -26.39
C ILE A 615 1.10 10.25 -25.08
N LEU A 616 1.68 9.06 -24.91
CA LEU A 616 2.43 8.65 -23.71
C LEU A 616 3.78 9.35 -23.55
N LEU A 617 4.27 10.05 -24.57
CA LEU A 617 5.48 10.88 -24.44
C LEU A 617 5.21 12.24 -23.78
N SER A 618 3.94 12.64 -23.66
CA SER A 618 3.53 13.91 -23.05
C SER A 618 3.00 13.73 -21.62
N VAL A 619 3.32 14.67 -20.72
CA VAL A 619 2.81 14.68 -19.33
C VAL A 619 1.29 14.89 -19.34
N GLN A 620 0.80 15.87 -20.10
CA GLN A 620 -0.62 16.21 -20.15
C GLN A 620 -1.44 15.11 -20.83
N GLY A 621 -0.88 14.47 -21.86
CA GLY A 621 -1.55 13.38 -22.56
C GLY A 621 -2.87 13.81 -23.22
N SER A 622 -3.82 12.88 -23.20
CA SER A 622 -5.22 13.06 -23.54
C SER A 622 -6.08 12.87 -22.29
N ASN A 623 -7.40 13.08 -22.39
CA ASN A 623 -8.34 12.80 -21.29
C ASN A 623 -8.34 11.31 -20.83
N ILE A 624 -7.74 10.41 -21.62
CA ILE A 624 -7.75 8.95 -21.37
C ILE A 624 -6.36 8.43 -21.01
N TRP A 625 -5.34 8.86 -21.75
CA TRP A 625 -3.97 8.34 -21.65
C TRP A 625 -2.99 9.46 -21.34
N SER A 626 -2.05 9.22 -20.42
CA SER A 626 -0.98 10.16 -20.07
C SER A 626 0.32 9.43 -19.78
N GLY A 627 1.42 10.07 -20.18
CA GLY A 627 2.78 9.65 -19.87
C GLY A 627 3.27 10.03 -18.48
N GLN A 628 2.46 10.69 -17.64
CA GLN A 628 2.88 11.35 -16.41
C GLN A 628 3.78 10.48 -15.50
N ASN A 629 3.35 9.27 -15.16
CA ASN A 629 4.13 8.40 -14.26
C ASN A 629 5.41 7.91 -14.91
N ILE A 630 5.32 7.49 -16.17
CA ILE A 630 6.43 6.98 -16.97
C ILE A 630 7.50 8.06 -17.14
N GLN A 631 7.07 9.30 -17.39
CA GLN A 631 7.97 10.43 -17.52
C GLN A 631 8.62 10.79 -16.18
N SER A 632 7.88 10.75 -15.06
CA SER A 632 8.44 10.93 -13.71
C SER A 632 9.50 9.87 -13.41
N TYR A 633 9.21 8.60 -13.70
CA TYR A 633 10.14 7.49 -13.50
C TYR A 633 11.38 7.61 -14.38
N ASN A 634 11.21 7.99 -15.65
CA ASN A 634 12.31 8.21 -16.57
C ASN A 634 13.19 9.42 -16.18
N ALA A 635 12.58 10.54 -15.78
CA ALA A 635 13.27 11.71 -15.26
C ALA A 635 14.15 11.33 -14.04
N GLN A 636 13.60 10.58 -13.11
CA GLN A 636 14.35 10.06 -11.95
C GLN A 636 15.45 9.09 -12.37
N ALA A 637 15.20 8.20 -13.34
CA ALA A 637 16.18 7.25 -13.85
C ALA A 637 17.40 7.95 -14.48
N ILE A 638 17.19 9.04 -15.22
CA ILE A 638 18.27 9.82 -15.85
C ILE A 638 19.04 10.63 -14.81
N ALA A 639 18.33 11.28 -13.88
CA ALA A 639 18.98 12.07 -12.84
C ALA A 639 19.82 11.20 -11.89
N TRP A 640 19.26 10.08 -11.41
CA TRP A 640 19.98 9.19 -10.49
C TRP A 640 20.92 8.22 -11.19
N GLY A 641 20.49 7.58 -12.27
CA GLY A 641 21.30 6.57 -12.96
C GLY A 641 22.31 7.16 -13.93
N GLY A 642 22.00 8.30 -14.54
CA GLY A 642 22.86 8.94 -15.53
C GLY A 642 23.82 9.98 -14.98
N THR A 643 23.32 10.88 -14.12
CA THR A 643 24.02 12.13 -13.76
C THR A 643 24.24 12.31 -12.25
N SER A 644 24.04 11.26 -11.45
CA SER A 644 24.02 11.35 -9.99
C SER A 644 25.30 11.89 -9.37
N SER A 645 26.47 11.46 -9.84
CA SER A 645 27.76 11.92 -9.32
C SER A 645 28.02 13.40 -9.58
N LYS A 646 27.46 13.97 -10.66
CA LYS A 646 27.62 15.38 -11.03
C LYS A 646 26.57 16.28 -10.37
N ILE A 647 25.32 15.82 -10.27
CA ILE A 647 24.19 16.63 -9.76
C ILE A 647 24.07 16.55 -8.24
N PHE A 648 24.20 15.35 -7.68
CA PHE A 648 24.02 15.07 -6.26
C PHE A 648 25.37 14.86 -5.54
N GLY A 649 26.48 14.79 -6.26
CA GLY A 649 27.82 14.70 -5.69
C GLY A 649 28.29 15.97 -4.98
N ARG A 650 29.50 15.93 -4.43
CA ARG A 650 30.11 17.04 -3.69
C ARG A 650 30.28 18.26 -4.61
N GLY A 651 29.71 19.41 -4.24
CA GLY A 651 29.69 20.62 -5.06
C GLY A 651 28.62 20.63 -6.17
N GLY A 652 27.76 19.61 -6.24
CA GLY A 652 26.63 19.54 -7.17
C GLY A 652 25.47 20.45 -6.75
N THR A 653 24.57 20.76 -7.69
CA THR A 653 23.43 21.66 -7.44
C THR A 653 22.48 21.16 -6.34
N TYR A 654 22.34 19.84 -6.20
CA TYR A 654 21.44 19.22 -5.22
C TYR A 654 22.19 18.34 -4.21
N GLU A 655 23.41 18.72 -3.83
CA GLU A 655 24.24 18.03 -2.81
C GLU A 655 23.49 17.78 -1.49
N MET A 656 22.54 18.65 -1.13
CA MET A 656 21.72 18.49 0.08
C MET A 656 20.84 17.23 0.05
N VAL A 657 20.42 16.75 -1.12
CA VAL A 657 19.48 15.62 -1.25
C VAL A 657 20.05 14.33 -0.66
N PRO A 658 21.30 13.90 -0.99
CA PRO A 658 21.94 12.79 -0.29
C PRO A 658 22.22 13.05 1.19
N ILE A 659 22.61 14.27 1.56
CA ILE A 659 22.84 14.67 2.96
C ILE A 659 21.55 14.51 3.77
N GLY A 660 20.38 14.63 3.13
CA GLY A 660 19.07 14.33 3.72
C GLY A 660 19.00 12.96 4.41
N LEU A 661 19.62 11.91 3.86
CA LEU A 661 19.66 10.60 4.52
C LEU A 661 20.38 10.68 5.89
N ALA A 662 21.47 11.44 5.98
CA ALA A 662 22.18 11.61 7.25
C ALA A 662 21.35 12.42 8.23
N LEU A 663 20.71 13.51 7.78
CA LEU A 663 19.85 14.34 8.61
C LEU A 663 18.67 13.55 9.20
N GLY A 664 18.05 12.67 8.41
CA GLY A 664 16.92 11.86 8.86
C GLY A 664 17.23 10.92 10.02
N ILE A 665 18.48 10.47 10.20
CA ILE A 665 18.89 9.69 11.38
C ILE A 665 18.72 10.52 12.66
N PHE A 666 18.99 11.81 12.60
CA PHE A 666 18.94 12.67 13.77
C PHE A 666 17.54 13.19 14.10
N VAL A 667 16.60 13.20 13.15
CA VAL A 667 15.26 13.79 13.38
C VAL A 667 14.49 13.10 14.51
N PRO A 668 14.42 11.76 14.63
CA PRO A 668 13.66 11.10 15.70
C PRO A 668 14.33 11.19 17.08
N LEU A 669 15.65 11.39 17.13
CA LEU A 669 16.44 11.31 18.37
C LEU A 669 16.04 12.36 19.42
N PRO A 670 15.90 13.66 19.11
CA PRO A 670 15.44 14.66 20.08
C PRO A 670 14.09 14.32 20.72
N PHE A 671 13.14 13.80 19.94
CA PHE A 671 11.80 13.44 20.44
C PHE A 671 11.85 12.22 21.35
N TRP A 672 12.66 11.22 20.99
CA TRP A 672 12.86 10.04 21.83
C TRP A 672 13.60 10.37 23.14
N VAL A 673 14.68 11.15 23.06
CA VAL A 673 15.42 11.64 24.23
C VAL A 673 14.51 12.49 25.12
N GLY A 674 13.76 13.42 24.53
CA GLY A 674 12.78 14.25 25.23
C GLY A 674 11.72 13.42 25.94
N HIS A 675 11.20 12.35 25.33
CA HIS A 675 10.24 11.46 25.98
C HIS A 675 10.85 10.72 27.17
N ARG A 676 12.12 10.30 27.05
CA ARG A 676 12.82 9.58 28.11
C ARG A 676 13.08 10.44 29.35
N TYR A 677 13.37 11.72 29.17
CA TYR A 677 13.55 12.66 30.28
C TYR A 677 12.24 13.27 30.78
N PHE A 678 11.27 13.49 29.90
CA PHE A 678 9.98 14.12 30.20
C PHE A 678 8.81 13.26 29.69
N PRO A 679 8.51 12.12 30.34
CA PRO A 679 7.46 11.20 29.89
C PRO A 679 6.05 11.83 29.93
N LYS A 680 5.86 12.88 30.73
CA LYS A 680 4.58 13.63 30.80
C LYS A 680 4.24 14.37 29.51
N LEU A 681 5.23 14.70 28.65
CA LEU A 681 5.00 15.40 27.38
C LEU A 681 4.38 14.51 26.30
N ARG A 682 4.29 13.19 26.53
CA ARG A 682 3.74 12.20 25.58
C ARG A 682 4.22 12.39 24.13
N LEU A 683 5.53 12.60 23.97
CA LEU A 683 6.19 12.70 22.66
C LEU A 683 6.17 11.37 21.87
N ASP A 684 5.64 10.28 22.46
CA ASP A 684 5.37 9.00 21.81
C ASP A 684 4.31 9.07 20.71
N TYR A 685 3.44 10.08 20.75
CA TYR A 685 2.50 10.33 19.66
C TYR A 685 3.17 10.96 18.43
N ILE A 686 4.30 11.66 18.58
CA ILE A 686 4.96 12.32 17.44
C ILE A 686 5.71 11.28 16.62
N ASN A 687 5.20 11.00 15.43
CA ASN A 687 5.84 10.14 14.47
C ASN A 687 6.57 10.99 13.42
N THR A 688 7.85 11.25 13.69
CA THR A 688 8.74 12.03 12.84
C THR A 688 8.89 11.44 11.44
N PHE A 689 8.78 10.12 11.27
CA PHE A 689 8.83 9.50 9.94
C PHE A 689 7.67 9.98 9.07
N ILE A 690 6.44 9.89 9.59
CA ILE A 690 5.23 10.30 8.89
C ILE A 690 5.30 11.80 8.56
N ILE A 691 5.70 12.63 9.53
CA ILE A 691 5.84 14.08 9.33
C ILE A 691 6.84 14.35 8.20
N CYS A 692 8.05 13.78 8.29
CA CYS A 692 9.08 13.99 7.28
C CYS A 692 8.62 13.55 5.90
N THR A 693 8.01 12.39 5.73
CA THR A 693 7.53 11.97 4.42
C THR A 693 6.45 12.93 3.88
N TRP A 694 5.54 13.43 4.72
CA TRP A 694 4.48 14.34 4.28
C TRP A 694 4.95 15.78 4.02
N LEU A 695 6.11 16.19 4.54
CA LEU A 695 6.73 17.50 4.23
C LEU A 695 7.11 17.65 2.74
N GLY A 696 7.25 16.54 2.01
CA GLY A 696 7.62 16.54 0.58
C GLY A 696 6.54 15.99 -0.34
N TRP A 697 5.32 15.78 0.16
CA TRP A 697 4.28 15.05 -0.58
C TRP A 697 3.70 15.84 -1.76
N LEU A 698 3.59 17.16 -1.65
CA LEU A 698 2.94 18.04 -2.64
C LEU A 698 3.89 18.52 -3.74
N SER A 699 4.55 17.60 -4.45
CA SER A 699 5.43 17.97 -5.56
C SER A 699 4.76 17.97 -6.92
N VAL A 700 3.71 17.16 -7.11
CA VAL A 700 3.06 16.91 -8.39
C VAL A 700 1.59 16.49 -8.22
N GLY A 701 0.82 16.51 -9.30
CA GLY A 701 -0.54 15.93 -9.35
C GLY A 701 -1.66 16.88 -8.89
N ILE A 702 -2.81 16.30 -8.55
CA ILE A 702 -4.02 16.97 -8.07
C ILE A 702 -4.01 16.97 -6.54
N ASN A 703 -4.17 18.15 -5.93
CA ASN A 703 -4.01 18.33 -4.48
C ASN A 703 -5.29 18.80 -3.76
N SER A 704 -6.40 18.93 -4.50
CA SER A 704 -7.67 19.47 -3.99
C SER A 704 -8.35 18.63 -2.88
N SER A 705 -7.98 17.35 -2.72
CA SER A 705 -8.67 16.38 -1.85
C SER A 705 -8.11 16.26 -0.44
N LEU A 706 -7.00 16.92 -0.13
CA LEU A 706 -6.28 16.69 1.13
C LEU A 706 -7.00 17.27 2.34
N LEU A 707 -7.66 18.43 2.20
CA LEU A 707 -8.46 18.99 3.30
C LEU A 707 -9.64 18.07 3.68
N PRO A 708 -10.54 17.66 2.76
CA PRO A 708 -11.60 16.73 3.08
C PRO A 708 -11.08 15.38 3.59
N TYR A 709 -9.94 14.87 3.08
CA TYR A 709 -9.26 13.69 3.62
C TYR A 709 -9.04 13.79 5.14
N PHE A 710 -8.47 14.89 5.61
CA PHE A 710 -8.26 15.11 7.04
C PHE A 710 -9.57 15.31 7.80
N VAL A 711 -10.51 16.11 7.27
CA VAL A 711 -11.79 16.40 7.94
C VAL A 711 -12.60 15.11 8.16
N PHE A 712 -12.76 14.28 7.13
CA PHE A 712 -13.48 13.01 7.25
C PHE A 712 -12.73 12.00 8.13
N GLY A 713 -11.39 11.98 8.06
CA GLY A 713 -10.57 11.15 8.93
C GLY A 713 -10.73 11.52 10.41
N PHE A 714 -10.63 12.81 10.76
CA PHE A 714 -10.86 13.28 12.14
C PHE A 714 -12.30 13.03 12.59
N PHE A 715 -13.29 13.22 11.71
CA PHE A 715 -14.67 12.91 12.06
C PHE A 715 -14.85 11.42 12.42
N ALA A 716 -14.35 10.50 11.58
CA ALA A 716 -14.47 9.06 11.84
C ALA A 716 -13.67 8.61 13.06
N GLN A 717 -12.42 9.07 13.19
CA GLN A 717 -11.45 8.49 14.12
C GLN A 717 -11.34 9.25 15.44
N PHE A 718 -11.53 10.58 15.43
CA PHE A 718 -11.53 11.36 16.66
C PHE A 718 -12.94 11.48 17.25
N TYR A 719 -13.94 11.87 16.44
CA TYR A 719 -15.30 12.05 16.95
C TYR A 719 -16.05 10.73 17.10
N LEU A 720 -16.20 9.97 16.01
CA LEU A 720 -17.02 8.75 16.01
C LEU A 720 -16.44 7.68 16.94
N ARG A 721 -15.13 7.41 16.87
CA ARG A 721 -14.48 6.40 17.72
C ARG A 721 -14.51 6.74 19.21
N ARG A 722 -14.37 8.01 19.60
CA ARG A 722 -14.27 8.44 21.01
C ARG A 722 -15.64 8.66 21.66
N TYR A 723 -16.55 9.35 20.96
CA TYR A 723 -17.86 9.72 21.53
C TYR A 723 -18.99 8.78 21.13
N ARG A 724 -18.84 8.01 20.04
CA ARG A 724 -19.86 7.10 19.50
C ARG A 724 -19.27 5.74 19.10
N ALA A 725 -18.48 5.16 20.02
CA ALA A 725 -17.72 3.93 19.79
C ALA A 725 -18.54 2.76 19.23
N VAL A 726 -19.80 2.60 19.67
CA VAL A 726 -20.72 1.55 19.17
C VAL A 726 -21.06 1.76 17.70
N LEU A 727 -21.36 3.00 17.29
CA LEU A 727 -21.64 3.31 15.88
C LEU A 727 -20.40 3.14 15.01
N PHE A 728 -19.22 3.51 15.54
CA PHE A 728 -17.95 3.32 14.85
C PHE A 728 -17.69 1.84 14.56
N ALA A 729 -17.73 0.97 15.58
CA ALA A 729 -17.50 -0.46 15.40
C ALA A 729 -18.56 -1.15 14.52
N LYS A 730 -19.82 -0.68 14.59
CA LYS A 730 -20.95 -1.28 13.86
C LYS A 730 -21.05 -0.87 12.40
N TYR A 731 -20.80 0.40 12.07
CA TYR A 731 -21.07 0.97 10.75
C TYR A 731 -19.86 1.58 10.05
N ASN A 732 -18.85 2.11 10.74
CA ASN A 732 -17.77 2.84 10.08
C ASN A 732 -17.02 1.99 9.04
N LEU A 733 -16.66 0.76 9.39
CA LEU A 733 -15.97 -0.16 8.48
C LEU A 733 -16.83 -0.54 7.26
N ILE A 734 -18.14 -0.67 7.45
CA ILE A 734 -19.09 -1.05 6.40
C ILE A 734 -19.39 0.13 5.49
N VAL A 735 -19.53 1.34 6.04
CA VAL A 735 -19.67 2.59 5.27
C VAL A 735 -18.41 2.84 4.46
N THR A 736 -17.22 2.66 5.06
CA THR A 736 -15.94 2.75 4.36
C THR A 736 -15.90 1.77 3.19
N ALA A 737 -16.34 0.53 3.40
CA ALA A 737 -16.41 -0.48 2.35
C ALA A 737 -17.43 -0.11 1.25
N ALA A 738 -18.59 0.42 1.63
CA ALA A 738 -19.63 0.83 0.69
C ALA A 738 -19.19 2.00 -0.19
N ILE A 739 -18.52 3.01 0.38
CA ILE A 739 -17.93 4.12 -0.38
C ILE A 739 -16.88 3.58 -1.35
N GLY A 740 -15.93 2.79 -0.86
CA GLY A 740 -14.85 2.27 -1.70
C GLY A 740 -15.32 1.38 -2.85
N GLY A 741 -16.33 0.52 -2.60
CA GLY A 741 -16.95 -0.29 -3.63
C GLY A 741 -17.78 0.54 -4.62
N GLY A 742 -18.58 1.48 -4.13
CA GLY A 742 -19.43 2.34 -4.94
C GLY A 742 -18.65 3.22 -5.93
N VAL A 743 -17.63 3.92 -5.44
CA VAL A 743 -16.71 4.75 -6.25
C VAL A 743 -16.09 3.90 -7.37
N GLN A 744 -15.52 2.73 -7.03
CA GLN A 744 -14.84 1.93 -8.04
C GLN A 744 -15.78 1.41 -9.14
N ILE A 745 -17.03 1.05 -8.79
CA ILE A 745 -18.04 0.59 -9.75
C ILE A 745 -18.35 1.70 -10.75
N ILE A 746 -18.62 2.92 -10.28
CA ILE A 746 -19.01 4.02 -11.16
C ILE A 746 -17.82 4.54 -11.97
N VAL A 747 -16.63 4.65 -11.38
CA VAL A 747 -15.40 5.02 -12.10
C VAL A 747 -15.12 4.03 -13.22
N PHE A 748 -15.30 2.74 -12.97
CA PHE A 748 -15.17 1.70 -13.99
C PHE A 748 -16.17 1.93 -15.13
N ILE A 749 -17.45 2.14 -14.82
CA ILE A 749 -18.49 2.40 -15.81
C ILE A 749 -18.19 3.68 -16.61
N LEU A 750 -17.90 4.80 -15.94
CA LEU A 750 -17.59 6.08 -16.57
C LEU A 750 -16.35 5.98 -17.45
N THR A 751 -15.31 5.29 -17.00
CA THR A 751 -14.09 5.04 -17.79
C THR A 751 -14.40 4.39 -19.13
N PHE A 752 -15.15 3.29 -19.14
CA PHE A 752 -15.37 2.52 -20.36
C PHE A 752 -16.53 3.05 -21.21
N ALA A 753 -17.59 3.55 -20.58
CA ALA A 753 -18.81 3.98 -21.27
C ALA A 753 -18.81 5.47 -21.67
N VAL A 754 -18.13 6.33 -20.91
CA VAL A 754 -18.23 7.80 -21.07
C VAL A 754 -16.91 8.41 -21.49
N PHE A 755 -15.84 8.17 -20.73
CA PHE A 755 -14.53 8.76 -21.01
C PHE A 755 -13.81 8.14 -22.21
N GLY A 756 -14.40 7.15 -22.89
CA GLY A 756 -13.84 6.60 -24.12
C GLY A 756 -12.82 5.49 -23.92
N GLY A 757 -12.78 4.84 -22.76
CA GLY A 757 -12.01 3.60 -22.56
C GLY A 757 -12.40 2.48 -23.54
N SER A 758 -13.63 2.51 -24.10
CA SER A 758 -14.07 1.63 -25.19
C SER A 758 -14.00 2.26 -26.60
N GLY A 759 -13.33 3.41 -26.76
CA GLY A 759 -12.99 4.02 -28.06
C GLY A 759 -13.81 5.24 -28.49
N LYS A 760 -14.92 5.58 -27.84
CA LYS A 760 -15.66 6.83 -28.10
C LYS A 760 -15.86 7.60 -26.80
N SER A 761 -15.27 8.79 -26.69
CA SER A 761 -15.54 9.70 -25.57
C SER A 761 -16.84 10.46 -25.80
N HIS A 762 -17.59 10.64 -24.73
CA HIS A 762 -18.78 11.46 -24.67
C HIS A 762 -18.56 12.48 -23.57
N ASP A 763 -17.99 13.63 -23.92
CA ASP A 763 -17.75 14.70 -22.95
C ASP A 763 -19.07 15.43 -22.63
N PHE A 764 -19.23 15.84 -21.37
CA PHE A 764 -20.37 16.64 -20.97
C PHE A 764 -20.25 18.04 -21.61
N PRO A 765 -21.37 18.70 -22.01
CA PRO A 765 -21.32 20.04 -22.57
C PRO A 765 -20.54 21.02 -21.68
N LYS A 766 -19.83 21.97 -22.30
CA LYS A 766 -19.15 23.04 -21.58
C LYS A 766 -20.17 23.93 -20.89
N TRP A 767 -19.99 24.16 -19.60
CA TRP A 767 -20.83 25.09 -18.82
C TRP A 767 -20.04 25.66 -17.64
N TRP A 768 -20.68 26.44 -16.76
CA TRP A 768 -19.99 27.09 -15.65
C TRP A 768 -19.22 26.10 -14.76
N GLY A 769 -19.79 24.91 -14.53
CA GLY A 769 -19.19 23.86 -13.72
C GLY A 769 -18.26 22.88 -14.44
N ASN A 770 -18.16 22.96 -15.76
CA ASN A 770 -17.32 22.09 -16.58
C ASN A 770 -16.44 22.96 -17.49
N ASN A 771 -15.26 23.35 -16.98
CA ASN A 771 -14.34 24.25 -17.67
C ASN A 771 -13.29 23.46 -18.48
N LEU A 772 -13.61 23.12 -19.73
CA LEU A 772 -12.72 22.34 -20.60
C LEU A 772 -11.46 23.10 -21.07
N ASP A 773 -11.49 24.44 -21.09
CA ASP A 773 -10.40 25.25 -21.68
C ASP A 773 -9.41 25.80 -20.65
N GLY A 774 -9.63 25.56 -19.36
CA GLY A 774 -8.82 26.10 -18.27
C GLY A 774 -8.83 25.22 -17.04
N ASN A 775 -8.49 25.81 -15.89
CA ASN A 775 -8.51 25.06 -14.64
C ASN A 775 -9.94 24.79 -14.19
N VAL A 776 -10.18 23.59 -13.66
CA VAL A 776 -11.50 23.12 -13.25
C VAL A 776 -12.03 23.98 -12.10
N ASP A 777 -11.15 24.33 -11.14
CA ASP A 777 -11.39 25.27 -10.02
C ASP A 777 -11.45 26.76 -10.40
N ARG A 778 -11.33 27.07 -11.70
CA ARG A 778 -11.31 28.43 -12.25
C ARG A 778 -10.14 29.30 -11.77
N CYS A 779 -9.08 28.74 -11.18
CA CYS A 779 -7.89 29.53 -10.88
C CYS A 779 -7.25 30.08 -12.17
N PHE A 780 -6.38 31.08 -12.01
CA PHE A 780 -5.60 31.62 -13.12
C PHE A 780 -4.71 30.52 -13.72
N ARG A 781 -4.89 30.23 -15.01
CA ARG A 781 -4.05 29.29 -15.74
C ARG A 781 -2.71 29.96 -16.00
N ILE A 782 -1.65 29.40 -15.43
CA ILE A 782 -0.29 29.88 -15.65
C ILE A 782 0.19 29.24 -16.95
N GLU A 783 0.34 30.05 -17.99
CA GLU A 783 0.96 29.61 -19.24
C GLU A 783 2.45 29.37 -18.96
N THR A 784 2.86 28.11 -19.02
CA THR A 784 4.27 27.74 -19.05
C THR A 784 4.68 27.75 -20.53
N ASP A 785 5.19 28.87 -21.00
CA ASP A 785 5.84 28.99 -22.32
C ASP A 785 7.07 28.06 -22.43
#